data_AF-A0A024WP63-F1
#
_entry.id   AF-A0A024WP63-F1
#
_cell.length_a   1.000
_cell.length_b   1.000
_cell.length_c   1.000
_cell.angle_alpha   90.00
_cell.angle_beta   90.00
_cell.angle_gamma   90.00
#
_symmetry.space_group_name_H-M   'P 1'
#
loop_
_entity.id
_entity.type
_entity.pdbx_description
1 polymer ?
#
loop_
_entity_poly.entity_id
_entity_poly.type
_entity_poly.pdbx_seq_one_letter_code
_entity_poly.pdbx_strand_id
1 'polypeptide(L)'
;MKEANAYEKDIRRLLPVMLIGLVTVVMYTIFVTFYCMVLLQINVEKQYVNIDLLNEGYTKLLTFHILLLLLIWSFYKTYKVNPGNIPDNYEWKVDPNIGRIKEREKTGELRYCIHEKKYKPDRSHYCRAIEKNVLKMDHYCPWVANCVGFYNYKFFLLSLFYANICCLYVNINCYTSFPNFYSNPNILFNEVFYLFLEIVLASVILIYYKRTYKVTNILKVNGIGLRKWDCEKIKNFISKFDVTCMIYLIDNEDMIYIEFYRKKDCTFVYKFFNDTLPTGSTLSTSDVSAEYANIKYEINNNSCTVYSCDYSCLLKHKDYITIINNVLDKNLSDEILENYKNEKWLMYTKNDEINVGYYFCRNIPNKIYKSYCISKLDSFFSLEFLERITKIFNNRQPNQITILNCHLKKAIEYVIESSYIFDEEIAFLVLGNELPMSFLDIRNKEKLNLVIESNTLLRIKGKLRHEIIFGIPKKKKIQMQDKLMDRKNSYLVIFRFIREDNIKNFVTQKIKNKIPQNERQEKDCVPINVNEYTSEKLEKMYVLDVYNQIALHFGHTRYKSWKNVENIINEEKEGNIILDVGCGNGKNLSESSKYFYIGLDFSLYLLMLARKKMNTDLLLANCINIPLRSNLADLCISIAVIHHLGTHEKRLINCNFIISIYVFIYLFVLFFVLLVFVPWYFQQQYKTEGYDDDAEGEGEEEPEKENEKEKEESHKFKPVKKDLVKLERYYHVFKKEELYELCNSIEEVKVEKFYFDCNNWGIILRKIF
;
A
#
# COMPACT_ATOMS: atom_id res chain seq x y z
N MET A 1 2.40 -2.77 -37.36
CA MET A 1 1.79 -2.90 -36.01
C MET A 1 2.72 -2.56 -34.84
N LYS A 2 3.94 -3.13 -34.71
CA LYS A 2 4.83 -2.86 -33.55
C LYS A 2 5.28 -1.39 -33.42
N GLU A 3 5.52 -0.71 -34.54
CA GLU A 3 5.92 0.72 -34.55
C GLU A 3 4.74 1.66 -34.22
N ALA A 4 3.53 1.36 -34.72
CA ALA A 4 2.31 2.11 -34.38
C ALA A 4 1.96 1.99 -32.88
N ASN A 5 2.14 0.80 -32.28
CA ASN A 5 1.95 0.58 -30.84
C ASN A 5 3.03 1.25 -29.98
N ALA A 6 4.25 1.44 -30.50
CA ALA A 6 5.28 2.22 -29.81
C ALA A 6 4.92 3.72 -29.81
N TYR A 7 4.46 4.24 -30.94
CA TYR A 7 4.02 5.62 -31.11
C TYR A 7 2.83 5.97 -30.20
N GLU A 8 1.81 5.11 -30.11
CA GLU A 8 0.65 5.35 -29.25
C GLU A 8 0.99 5.29 -27.74
N LYS A 9 1.94 4.43 -27.36
CA LYS A 9 2.49 4.33 -26.00
C LYS A 9 3.28 5.59 -25.63
N ASP A 10 3.96 6.20 -26.60
CA ASP A 10 4.71 7.45 -26.41
C ASP A 10 3.79 8.67 -26.30
N ILE A 11 2.70 8.76 -27.06
CA ILE A 11 1.70 9.85 -26.92
C ILE A 11 1.08 9.84 -25.51
N ARG A 12 0.65 8.68 -25.00
CA ARG A 12 0.05 8.59 -23.67
C ARG A 12 1.00 8.98 -22.53
N ARG A 13 2.31 8.78 -22.73
CA ARG A 13 3.34 9.23 -21.77
C ARG A 13 3.52 10.74 -21.79
N LEU A 14 3.25 11.38 -22.92
CA LEU A 14 3.35 12.83 -23.09
C LEU A 14 2.13 13.60 -22.58
N LEU A 15 0.96 12.96 -22.40
CA LEU A 15 -0.24 13.63 -21.91
C LEU A 15 -0.03 14.49 -20.64
N PRO A 16 0.65 14.02 -19.58
CA PRO A 16 0.91 14.86 -18.41
C PRO A 16 1.88 16.01 -18.70
N VAL A 17 2.83 15.82 -19.62
CA VAL A 17 3.76 16.86 -20.08
C VAL A 17 3.00 17.94 -20.85
N MET A 18 2.10 17.53 -21.75
CA MET A 18 1.22 18.43 -22.50
C MET A 18 0.30 19.21 -21.58
N LEU A 19 -0.23 18.59 -20.52
CA LEU A 19 -1.04 19.26 -19.51
C LEU A 19 -0.25 20.36 -18.78
N ILE A 20 1.00 20.09 -18.38
CA ILE A 20 1.86 21.11 -17.79
C ILE A 20 2.15 22.24 -18.78
N GLY A 21 2.42 21.89 -20.04
CA GLY A 21 2.61 22.87 -21.11
C GLY A 21 1.38 23.77 -21.28
N LEU A 22 0.18 23.18 -21.32
CA LEU A 22 -1.09 23.91 -21.43
C LEU A 22 -1.29 24.86 -20.25
N VAL A 23 -1.12 24.38 -19.01
CA VAL A 23 -1.24 25.22 -17.80
C VAL A 23 -0.23 26.36 -17.85
N THR A 24 1.00 26.11 -18.27
CA THR A 24 2.05 27.14 -18.40
C THR A 24 1.66 28.20 -19.44
N VAL A 25 1.10 27.79 -20.60
CA VAL A 25 0.64 28.72 -21.65
C VAL A 25 -0.56 29.55 -21.17
N VAL A 26 -1.51 28.95 -20.46
CA VAL A 26 -2.64 29.67 -19.87
C VAL A 26 -2.17 30.73 -18.88
N MET A 27 -1.30 30.35 -17.93
CA MET A 27 -0.72 31.28 -16.96
C MET A 27 0.10 32.39 -17.63
N TYR A 28 0.92 32.04 -18.62
CA TYR A 28 1.67 33.01 -19.43
C TYR A 28 0.75 34.02 -20.10
N THR A 29 -0.32 33.53 -20.77
CA THR A 29 -1.26 34.38 -21.50
C THR A 29 -1.97 35.33 -20.55
N ILE A 30 -2.42 34.82 -19.39
CA ILE A 30 -3.11 35.65 -18.40
C ILE A 30 -2.17 36.73 -17.86
N PHE A 31 -0.96 36.35 -17.43
CA PHE A 31 0.01 37.29 -16.87
C PHE A 31 0.47 38.34 -17.89
N VAL A 32 0.82 37.93 -19.11
CA VAL A 32 1.29 38.89 -20.12
C VAL A 32 0.15 39.82 -20.55
N THR A 33 -1.01 39.28 -20.91
CA THR A 33 -2.12 40.08 -21.46
C THR A 33 -2.79 40.96 -20.42
N PHE A 34 -3.15 40.43 -19.25
CA PHE A 34 -3.94 41.18 -18.26
C PHE A 34 -3.09 41.94 -17.24
N TYR A 35 -1.79 41.66 -17.16
CA TYR A 35 -0.89 42.37 -16.23
C TYR A 35 0.20 43.17 -16.97
N CYS A 36 1.03 42.52 -17.80
CA CYS A 36 2.15 43.23 -18.44
C CYS A 36 1.70 44.23 -19.50
N MET A 37 0.74 43.90 -20.38
CA MET A 37 0.28 44.83 -21.44
C MET A 37 -0.35 46.10 -20.84
N VAL A 38 -1.00 46.00 -19.68
CA VAL A 38 -1.56 47.15 -18.96
C VAL A 38 -0.46 48.10 -18.52
N LEU A 39 0.63 47.57 -17.94
CA LEU A 39 1.80 48.38 -17.57
C LEU A 39 2.50 49.01 -18.77
N LEU A 40 2.54 48.28 -19.89
CA LEU A 40 3.11 48.76 -21.15
C LEU A 40 2.26 49.82 -21.86
N GLN A 41 1.03 50.07 -21.41
CA GLN A 41 0.17 51.14 -21.90
C GLN A 41 0.00 51.14 -23.44
N ILE A 42 -0.08 49.94 -24.05
CA ILE A 42 -0.06 49.77 -25.53
C ILE A 42 -1.24 50.48 -26.22
N ASN A 43 -2.37 50.59 -25.53
CA ASN A 43 -3.59 51.24 -26.06
C ASN A 43 -3.73 52.70 -25.58
N VAL A 44 -2.69 53.28 -24.99
CA VAL A 44 -2.69 54.68 -24.54
C VAL A 44 -1.98 55.53 -25.59
N GLU A 45 -2.59 56.66 -25.98
CA GLU A 45 -1.94 57.60 -26.91
C GLU A 45 -0.62 58.10 -26.32
N LYS A 46 0.41 58.27 -27.17
CA LYS A 46 1.78 58.62 -26.76
C LYS A 46 1.87 59.82 -25.81
N GLN A 47 0.94 60.77 -25.92
CA GLN A 47 0.87 61.97 -25.09
C GLN A 47 0.43 61.72 -23.63
N TYR A 48 -0.19 60.58 -23.34
CA TYR A 48 -0.70 60.21 -22.00
C TYR A 48 0.07 59.06 -21.35
N VAL A 49 1.17 58.60 -21.96
CA VAL A 49 1.96 57.48 -21.45
C VAL A 49 2.76 57.89 -20.22
N ASN A 50 2.54 57.19 -19.10
CA ASN A 50 3.38 57.28 -17.92
C ASN A 50 4.69 56.51 -18.13
N ILE A 51 5.80 57.23 -18.22
CA ILE A 51 7.13 56.66 -18.52
C ILE A 51 7.62 55.72 -17.43
N ASP A 52 7.35 56.01 -16.15
CA ASP A 52 7.79 55.17 -15.04
C ASP A 52 7.08 53.82 -15.03
N LEU A 53 5.77 53.83 -15.27
CA LEU A 53 4.95 52.61 -15.37
C LEU A 53 5.34 51.77 -16.59
N LEU A 54 5.68 52.43 -17.71
CA LEU A 54 6.19 51.78 -18.92
C LEU A 54 7.53 51.07 -18.64
N ASN A 55 8.46 51.73 -17.97
CA ASN A 55 9.76 51.15 -17.59
C ASN A 55 9.61 49.98 -16.62
N GLU A 56 8.68 50.09 -15.66
CA GLU A 56 8.32 49.00 -14.76
C GLU A 56 7.74 47.81 -15.54
N GLY A 57 6.85 48.07 -16.51
CA GLY A 57 6.30 47.07 -17.42
C GLY A 57 7.37 46.30 -18.17
N TYR A 58 8.32 47.00 -18.80
CA TYR A 58 9.46 46.37 -19.49
C TYR A 58 10.33 45.55 -18.53
N THR A 59 10.64 46.08 -17.35
CA THR A 59 11.46 45.40 -16.35
C THR A 59 10.81 44.10 -15.89
N LYS A 60 9.49 44.15 -15.63
CA LYS A 60 8.72 42.99 -15.17
C LYS A 60 8.58 41.93 -16.26
N LEU A 61 8.29 42.36 -17.49
CA LEU A 61 8.21 41.49 -18.65
C LEU A 61 9.55 40.78 -18.90
N LEU A 62 10.66 41.54 -18.93
CA LEU A 62 11.99 40.99 -19.16
C LEU A 62 12.39 39.99 -18.07
N THR A 63 12.18 40.34 -16.80
CA THR A 63 12.48 39.45 -15.66
C THR A 63 11.69 38.14 -15.76
N PHE A 64 10.39 38.22 -16.04
CA PHE A 64 9.55 37.04 -16.19
C PHE A 64 10.00 36.16 -17.36
N HIS A 65 10.34 36.73 -18.51
CA HIS A 65 10.80 35.97 -19.67
C HIS A 65 12.15 35.28 -19.39
N ILE A 66 13.09 35.92 -18.68
CA ILE A 66 14.34 35.27 -18.28
C ILE A 66 14.06 34.06 -17.37
N LEU A 67 13.20 34.22 -16.36
CA LEU A 67 12.83 33.12 -15.46
C LEU A 67 12.11 31.98 -16.20
N LEU A 68 11.19 32.33 -17.12
CA LEU A 68 10.46 31.38 -17.94
C LEU A 68 11.40 30.60 -18.88
N LEU A 69 12.38 31.27 -19.50
CA LEU A 69 13.39 30.61 -20.33
C LEU A 69 14.21 29.61 -19.52
N LEU A 70 14.61 29.96 -18.30
CA LEU A 70 15.33 29.06 -17.39
C LEU A 70 14.47 27.86 -16.98
N LEU A 71 13.19 28.08 -16.70
CA LEU A 71 12.21 27.02 -16.44
C LEU A 71 12.06 26.07 -17.64
N ILE A 72 11.75 26.61 -18.82
CA ILE A 72 11.56 25.83 -20.04
C ILE A 72 12.83 25.03 -20.36
N TRP A 73 14.01 25.66 -20.26
CA TRP A 73 15.28 25.02 -20.54
C TRP A 73 15.56 23.87 -19.57
N SER A 74 15.43 24.10 -18.26
CA SER A 74 15.67 23.07 -17.26
C SER A 74 14.65 21.93 -17.33
N PHE A 75 13.38 22.23 -17.62
CA PHE A 75 12.34 21.24 -17.86
C PHE A 75 12.64 20.40 -19.11
N TYR A 76 12.98 21.05 -20.23
CA TYR A 76 13.37 20.38 -21.47
C TYR A 76 14.58 19.45 -21.26
N LYS A 77 15.61 19.92 -20.55
CA LYS A 77 16.77 19.08 -20.22
C LYS A 77 16.38 17.91 -19.33
N THR A 78 15.45 18.07 -18.41
CA THR A 78 14.94 16.95 -17.59
C THR A 78 14.22 15.90 -18.43
N TYR A 79 13.34 16.34 -19.33
CA TYR A 79 12.62 15.48 -20.27
C TYR A 79 13.58 14.76 -21.23
N LYS A 80 14.51 15.48 -21.85
CA LYS A 80 15.31 14.97 -22.97
C LYS A 80 16.58 14.23 -22.57
N VAL A 81 17.26 14.67 -21.51
CA VAL A 81 18.54 14.06 -21.10
C VAL A 81 18.28 12.65 -20.59
N ASN A 82 19.05 11.70 -21.11
CA ASN A 82 18.97 10.32 -20.66
C ASN A 82 19.30 10.27 -19.14
N PRO A 83 18.49 9.60 -18.31
CA PRO A 83 18.68 9.60 -16.86
C PRO A 83 19.92 8.83 -16.39
N GLY A 84 20.62 8.16 -17.31
CA GLY A 84 21.79 7.33 -17.10
C GLY A 84 21.46 5.86 -17.26
N ASN A 85 22.20 5.16 -18.12
CA ASN A 85 22.06 3.71 -18.32
C ASN A 85 23.36 3.00 -17.99
N ILE A 86 23.28 1.70 -17.73
CA ILE A 86 24.45 0.84 -17.58
C ILE A 86 25.15 0.69 -18.95
N PRO A 87 26.46 0.98 -19.06
CA PRO A 87 27.21 0.80 -20.30
C PRO A 87 27.10 -0.62 -20.87
N ASP A 88 27.03 -0.72 -22.19
CA ASP A 88 26.94 -1.99 -22.92
C ASP A 88 28.33 -2.61 -23.20
N ASN A 89 29.16 -2.76 -22.16
CA ASN A 89 30.52 -3.32 -22.28
C ASN A 89 30.65 -4.71 -21.63
N TYR A 90 31.80 -5.36 -21.85
CA TYR A 90 32.12 -6.67 -21.29
C TYR A 90 32.06 -6.69 -19.75
N GLU A 91 32.55 -5.62 -19.11
CA GLU A 91 32.54 -5.45 -17.66
C GLU A 91 31.12 -5.61 -17.09
N TRP A 92 30.12 -4.93 -17.63
CA TRP A 92 28.76 -5.02 -17.08
C TRP A 92 27.97 -6.25 -17.55
N LYS A 93 28.40 -6.95 -18.59
CA LYS A 93 27.69 -8.14 -19.12
C LYS A 93 28.22 -9.46 -18.58
N VAL A 94 29.52 -9.56 -18.37
CA VAL A 94 30.21 -10.83 -18.13
C VAL A 94 31.01 -10.80 -16.85
N ASP A 95 31.91 -9.81 -16.70
CA ASP A 95 32.87 -9.78 -15.59
C ASP A 95 32.95 -8.38 -14.95
N PRO A 96 32.04 -8.04 -14.03
CA PRO A 96 31.98 -6.74 -13.40
C PRO A 96 33.12 -6.56 -12.39
N ASN A 97 33.74 -5.38 -12.38
CA ASN A 97 34.77 -5.07 -11.40
C ASN A 97 34.19 -5.02 -9.98
N ILE A 98 34.38 -6.11 -9.23
CA ILE A 98 33.80 -6.36 -7.91
C ILE A 98 34.16 -5.26 -6.90
N GLY A 99 35.35 -4.64 -7.04
CA GLY A 99 35.82 -3.58 -6.15
C GLY A 99 35.05 -2.26 -6.27
N ARG A 100 34.35 -2.03 -7.39
CA ARG A 100 33.59 -0.80 -7.66
C ARG A 100 32.11 -0.88 -7.26
N ILE A 101 31.59 -2.09 -7.05
CA ILE A 101 30.19 -2.33 -6.71
C ILE A 101 30.15 -2.74 -5.24
N LYS A 102 29.39 -2.04 -4.40
CA LYS A 102 29.23 -2.37 -2.97
C LYS A 102 27.88 -3.02 -2.66
N GLU A 103 26.84 -2.70 -3.42
CA GLU A 103 25.50 -3.25 -3.25
C GLU A 103 25.45 -4.69 -3.78
N ARG A 104 24.78 -5.58 -3.04
CA ARG A 104 24.66 -7.01 -3.35
C ARG A 104 23.20 -7.44 -3.32
N GLU A 105 22.88 -8.56 -3.98
CA GLU A 105 21.60 -9.22 -3.78
C GLU A 105 21.51 -9.81 -2.37
N LYS A 106 20.31 -10.25 -1.99
CA LYS A 106 20.10 -10.92 -0.70
C LYS A 106 20.90 -12.22 -0.55
N THR A 107 21.38 -12.77 -1.66
CA THR A 107 22.26 -13.96 -1.74
C THR A 107 23.73 -13.63 -1.52
N GLY A 108 24.11 -12.34 -1.46
CA GLY A 108 25.51 -11.91 -1.41
C GLY A 108 26.17 -11.76 -2.78
N GLU A 109 25.49 -12.19 -3.84
CA GLU A 109 25.96 -12.07 -5.22
C GLU A 109 25.84 -10.64 -5.75
N LEU A 110 26.57 -10.35 -6.82
CA LEU A 110 26.38 -9.10 -7.54
C LEU A 110 24.98 -9.03 -8.11
N ARG A 111 24.39 -7.84 -8.00
CA ARG A 111 23.02 -7.60 -8.48
C ARG A 111 22.97 -7.73 -9.98
N TYR A 112 22.00 -8.48 -10.49
CA TYR A 112 21.86 -8.71 -11.91
C TYR A 112 20.48 -8.26 -12.42
N CYS A 113 20.44 -7.75 -13.65
CA CYS A 113 19.20 -7.44 -14.35
C CYS A 113 18.88 -8.53 -15.36
N ILE A 114 17.83 -9.29 -15.11
CA ILE A 114 17.36 -10.36 -16.01
C ILE A 114 16.87 -9.76 -17.35
N HIS A 115 16.26 -8.58 -17.33
CA HIS A 115 15.72 -7.94 -18.53
C HIS A 115 16.81 -7.45 -19.50
N GLU A 116 17.86 -6.80 -18.97
CA GLU A 116 18.96 -6.28 -19.80
C GLU A 116 20.15 -7.24 -19.92
N LYS A 117 20.16 -8.33 -19.15
CA LYS A 117 21.29 -9.27 -19.04
C LYS A 117 22.61 -8.56 -18.70
N LYS A 118 22.56 -7.70 -17.68
CA LYS A 118 23.70 -6.92 -17.17
C LYS A 118 23.74 -6.93 -15.64
N TYR A 119 24.94 -6.89 -15.08
CA TYR A 119 25.16 -6.57 -13.68
C TYR A 119 24.79 -5.12 -13.39
N LYS A 120 24.21 -4.88 -12.21
CA LYS A 120 23.68 -3.59 -11.77
C LYS A 120 24.71 -2.87 -10.90
N PRO A 121 25.15 -1.66 -11.29
CA PRO A 121 25.91 -0.79 -10.40
C PRO A 121 25.09 -0.38 -9.18
N ASP A 122 25.75 0.17 -8.18
CA ASP A 122 25.12 0.70 -6.95
C ASP A 122 24.06 1.74 -7.29
N ARG A 123 22.96 1.73 -6.51
CA ARG A 123 21.81 2.63 -6.68
C ARG A 123 21.13 2.61 -8.06
N SER A 124 21.34 1.57 -8.88
CA SER A 124 20.63 1.42 -10.15
C SER A 124 19.38 0.53 -10.02
N HIS A 125 18.32 0.89 -10.75
CA HIS A 125 17.06 0.14 -10.74
C HIS A 125 16.47 0.04 -12.14
N TYR A 126 15.87 -1.12 -12.45
CA TYR A 126 15.18 -1.34 -13.72
C TYR A 126 13.83 -0.60 -13.72
N CYS A 127 13.68 0.36 -14.62
CA CYS A 127 12.43 1.06 -14.84
C CYS A 127 11.63 0.37 -15.95
N ARG A 128 10.42 -0.12 -15.64
CA ARG A 128 9.55 -0.72 -16.66
C ARG A 128 9.02 0.27 -17.69
N ALA A 129 8.97 1.56 -17.36
CA ALA A 129 8.51 2.58 -18.31
C ALA A 129 9.59 2.87 -19.37
N ILE A 130 10.86 2.96 -18.98
CA ILE A 130 11.96 3.19 -19.93
C ILE A 130 12.52 1.88 -20.49
N GLU A 131 12.17 0.76 -19.87
CA GLU A 131 12.65 -0.58 -20.21
C GLU A 131 14.19 -0.68 -20.12
N LYS A 132 14.77 0.10 -19.18
CA LYS A 132 16.20 0.16 -18.89
C LYS A 132 16.49 0.32 -17.40
N ASN A 133 17.67 -0.09 -16.97
CA ASN A 133 18.26 0.17 -15.66
C ASN A 133 18.77 1.61 -15.65
N VAL A 134 18.17 2.39 -14.77
CA VAL A 134 18.52 3.80 -14.60
C VAL A 134 19.54 3.93 -13.47
N LEU A 135 20.64 4.63 -13.74
CA LEU A 135 21.68 4.92 -12.75
C LEU A 135 21.15 5.91 -11.71
N LYS A 136 21.41 5.65 -10.41
CA LYS A 136 20.94 6.48 -9.29
C LYS A 136 19.45 6.83 -9.44
N MET A 137 18.64 5.83 -9.80
CA MET A 137 17.22 6.05 -10.08
C MET A 137 16.52 6.53 -8.80
N ASP A 138 15.86 7.69 -8.91
CA ASP A 138 14.98 8.18 -7.86
C ASP A 138 13.56 7.66 -8.12
N HIS A 139 12.94 8.08 -9.23
CA HIS A 139 11.62 7.62 -9.64
C HIS A 139 11.39 7.77 -11.15
N TYR A 140 10.31 7.17 -11.65
CA TYR A 140 9.73 7.54 -12.95
C TYR A 140 8.74 8.67 -12.73
N CYS A 141 8.93 9.80 -13.40
CA CYS A 141 8.09 10.98 -13.27
C CYS A 141 7.20 11.13 -14.52
N PRO A 142 5.87 10.91 -14.40
CA PRO A 142 4.96 11.08 -15.52
C PRO A 142 4.94 12.52 -16.07
N TRP A 143 5.17 13.50 -15.19
CA TRP A 143 5.13 14.94 -15.49
C TRP A 143 6.26 15.43 -16.40
N VAL A 144 7.35 14.68 -16.49
CA VAL A 144 8.46 14.92 -17.44
C VAL A 144 8.63 13.76 -18.42
N ALA A 145 7.68 12.82 -18.47
CA ALA A 145 7.70 11.60 -19.30
C ALA A 145 9.05 10.83 -19.29
N ASN A 146 9.79 10.91 -18.19
CA ASN A 146 11.14 10.37 -18.08
C ASN A 146 11.45 9.96 -16.63
N CYS A 147 12.47 9.14 -16.43
CA CYS A 147 13.00 8.86 -15.12
C CYS A 147 13.84 10.03 -14.65
N VAL A 148 13.84 10.23 -13.34
CA VAL A 148 14.78 11.12 -12.67
C VAL A 148 15.92 10.23 -12.16
N GLY A 149 17.11 10.42 -12.72
CA GLY A 149 18.30 9.60 -12.46
C GLY A 149 19.58 10.44 -12.55
N PHE A 150 20.73 9.78 -12.55
CA PHE A 150 22.04 10.39 -12.41
C PHE A 150 22.29 11.65 -13.26
N TYR A 151 22.09 11.61 -14.58
CA TYR A 151 22.46 12.72 -15.47
C TYR A 151 21.43 13.85 -15.54
N ASN A 152 20.15 13.59 -15.24
CA ASN A 152 19.10 14.60 -15.33
C ASN A 152 18.59 15.09 -13.96
N TYR A 153 19.06 14.52 -12.85
CA TYR A 153 18.67 14.90 -11.49
C TYR A 153 18.82 16.41 -11.21
N LYS A 154 19.95 17.01 -11.63
CA LYS A 154 20.19 18.44 -11.47
C LYS A 154 19.15 19.28 -12.21
N PHE A 155 18.84 18.92 -13.46
CA PHE A 155 17.86 19.65 -14.27
C PHE A 155 16.46 19.55 -13.68
N PHE A 156 16.10 18.38 -13.11
CA PHE A 156 14.83 18.19 -12.44
C PHE A 156 14.69 19.16 -11.26
N LEU A 157 15.70 19.24 -10.39
CA LEU A 157 15.69 20.19 -9.27
C LEU A 157 15.64 21.65 -9.72
N LEU A 158 16.39 22.02 -10.77
CA LEU A 158 16.34 23.36 -11.34
C LEU A 158 14.95 23.69 -11.92
N SER A 159 14.30 22.74 -12.59
CA SER A 159 12.96 22.95 -13.13
C SER A 159 11.93 23.22 -12.03
N LEU A 160 12.02 22.50 -10.91
CA LEU A 160 11.18 22.76 -9.73
C LEU A 160 11.50 24.12 -9.12
N PHE A 161 12.78 24.47 -9.00
CA PHE A 161 13.21 25.74 -8.46
C PHE A 161 12.68 26.92 -9.29
N TYR A 162 12.91 26.93 -10.60
CA TYR A 162 12.46 28.01 -11.47
C TYR A 162 10.93 28.06 -11.59
N ALA A 163 10.23 26.92 -11.56
CA ALA A 163 8.76 26.91 -11.51
C ALA A 163 8.23 27.64 -10.26
N ASN A 164 8.85 27.40 -9.11
CA ASN A 164 8.47 28.09 -7.87
C ASN A 164 8.80 29.59 -7.92
N ILE A 165 9.97 29.97 -8.44
CA ILE A 165 10.32 31.39 -8.57
C ILE A 165 9.40 32.10 -9.55
N CYS A 166 9.04 31.49 -10.68
CA CYS A 166 8.04 32.04 -11.61
C CYS A 166 6.68 32.23 -10.93
N CYS A 167 6.15 31.19 -10.26
CA CYS A 167 4.87 31.29 -9.56
C CYS A 167 4.90 32.35 -8.44
N LEU A 168 5.99 32.42 -7.67
CA LEU A 168 6.15 33.42 -6.62
C LEU A 168 6.21 34.84 -7.20
N TYR A 169 6.95 35.02 -8.29
CA TYR A 169 7.08 36.29 -8.99
C TYR A 169 5.71 36.78 -9.50
N VAL A 170 4.97 35.92 -10.20
CA VAL A 170 3.62 36.23 -10.68
C VAL A 170 2.69 36.54 -9.51
N ASN A 171 2.72 35.73 -8.45
CA ASN A 171 1.85 35.90 -7.29
C ASN A 171 2.07 37.24 -6.58
N ILE A 172 3.33 37.62 -6.30
CA ILE A 172 3.66 38.91 -5.65
C ILE A 172 3.17 40.08 -6.51
N ASN A 173 3.45 40.06 -7.81
CA ASN A 173 3.10 41.15 -8.72
C ASN A 173 1.58 41.30 -8.88
N CYS A 174 0.87 40.19 -9.11
CA CYS A 174 -0.59 40.21 -9.26
C CYS A 174 -1.27 40.58 -7.93
N TYR A 175 -0.85 39.99 -6.81
CA TYR A 175 -1.45 40.24 -5.49
C TYR A 175 -1.29 41.70 -5.05
N THR A 176 -0.12 42.30 -5.25
CA THR A 176 0.14 43.71 -4.88
C THR A 176 -0.68 44.69 -5.71
N SER A 177 -0.96 44.36 -6.98
CA SER A 177 -1.73 45.24 -7.87
C SER A 177 -3.23 44.99 -7.80
N PHE A 178 -3.66 43.80 -7.34
CA PHE A 178 -5.07 43.39 -7.34
C PHE A 178 -6.05 44.41 -6.72
N PRO A 179 -5.76 45.06 -5.57
CA PRO A 179 -6.68 46.05 -5.00
C PRO A 179 -6.95 47.25 -5.94
N ASN A 180 -5.91 47.73 -6.63
CA ASN A 180 -6.03 48.85 -7.57
C ASN A 180 -6.84 48.46 -8.80
N PHE A 181 -6.69 47.22 -9.28
CA PHE A 181 -7.50 46.69 -10.39
C PHE A 181 -8.97 46.49 -9.98
N TYR A 182 -9.21 45.96 -8.79
CA TYR A 182 -10.54 45.69 -8.27
C TYR A 182 -11.36 46.97 -7.99
N SER A 183 -10.70 48.03 -7.50
CA SER A 183 -11.36 49.28 -7.15
C SER A 183 -11.58 50.23 -8.33
N ASN A 184 -11.03 49.94 -9.52
CA ASN A 184 -11.16 50.83 -10.68
C ASN A 184 -12.43 50.49 -11.49
N PRO A 185 -13.42 51.40 -11.56
CA PRO A 185 -14.69 51.14 -12.25
C PRO A 185 -14.55 51.05 -13.78
N ASN A 186 -13.42 51.47 -14.35
CA ASN A 186 -13.16 51.43 -15.79
C ASN A 186 -12.58 50.08 -16.25
N ILE A 187 -12.33 49.15 -15.34
CA ILE A 187 -11.76 47.82 -15.63
C ILE A 187 -12.90 46.80 -15.72
N LEU A 188 -12.88 45.96 -16.75
CA LEU A 188 -13.91 44.96 -16.97
C LEU A 188 -13.80 43.85 -15.91
N PHE A 189 -14.95 43.32 -15.48
CA PHE A 189 -15.01 42.20 -14.53
C PHE A 189 -14.13 41.01 -14.96
N ASN A 190 -14.09 40.71 -16.26
CA ASN A 190 -13.29 39.62 -16.80
C ASN A 190 -11.79 39.81 -16.54
N GLU A 191 -11.27 41.05 -16.61
CA GLU A 191 -9.85 41.35 -16.37
C GLU A 191 -9.50 41.11 -14.89
N VAL A 192 -10.37 41.55 -13.98
CA VAL A 192 -10.24 41.29 -12.54
C VAL A 192 -10.34 39.80 -12.24
N PHE A 193 -11.26 39.08 -12.89
CA PHE A 193 -11.43 37.64 -12.74
C PHE A 193 -10.18 36.86 -13.17
N TYR A 194 -9.57 37.20 -14.32
CA TYR A 194 -8.37 36.51 -14.79
C TYR A 194 -7.16 36.77 -13.88
N LEU A 195 -6.99 38.00 -13.37
CA LEU A 195 -5.96 38.29 -12.37
C LEU A 195 -6.17 37.51 -11.07
N PHE A 196 -7.42 37.37 -10.61
CA PHE A 196 -7.75 36.53 -9.45
C PHE A 196 -7.45 35.05 -9.72
N LEU A 197 -7.82 34.54 -10.90
CA LEU A 197 -7.53 33.18 -11.32
C LEU A 197 -6.03 32.90 -11.31
N GLU A 198 -5.21 33.83 -11.81
CA GLU A 198 -3.74 33.72 -11.80
C GLU A 198 -3.18 33.62 -10.37
N ILE A 199 -3.67 34.46 -9.46
CA ILE A 199 -3.28 34.41 -8.03
C ILE A 199 -3.63 33.05 -7.43
N VAL A 200 -4.83 32.53 -7.71
CA VAL A 200 -5.27 31.22 -7.20
C VAL A 200 -4.41 30.09 -7.77
N LEU A 201 -4.21 30.04 -9.09
CA LEU A 201 -3.40 29.02 -9.76
C LEU A 201 -1.96 29.00 -9.24
N ALA A 202 -1.31 30.16 -9.15
CA ALA A 202 0.04 30.30 -8.60
C ALA A 202 0.09 29.87 -7.12
N SER A 203 -0.90 30.26 -6.31
CA SER A 203 -0.98 29.91 -4.88
C SER A 203 -1.15 28.40 -4.66
N VAL A 204 -1.99 27.74 -5.47
CA VAL A 204 -2.21 26.30 -5.40
C VAL A 204 -0.89 25.56 -5.66
N ILE A 205 -0.15 25.94 -6.71
CA ILE A 205 1.15 25.34 -7.05
C ILE A 205 2.14 25.51 -5.88
N LEU A 206 2.23 26.72 -5.30
CA LEU A 206 3.11 27.00 -4.15
C LEU A 206 2.70 26.21 -2.88
N ILE A 207 1.40 26.02 -2.62
CA ILE A 207 0.89 25.23 -1.48
C ILE A 207 1.23 23.75 -1.63
N TYR A 208 1.03 23.18 -2.82
CA TYR A 208 1.37 21.77 -3.08
C TYR A 208 2.88 21.53 -2.92
N TYR A 209 3.72 22.48 -3.32
CA TYR A 209 5.17 22.39 -3.11
C TYR A 209 5.57 22.48 -1.61
N LYS A 210 4.92 23.36 -0.83
CA LYS A 210 5.10 23.39 0.64
C LYS A 210 4.66 22.08 1.31
N ARG A 211 3.65 21.38 0.76
CA ARG A 211 3.21 20.07 1.26
C ARG A 211 4.20 18.94 0.95
N THR A 212 5.00 19.06 -0.12
CA THR A 212 6.02 18.05 -0.46
C THR A 212 7.26 18.07 0.46
N TYR A 213 7.43 19.08 1.31
CA TYR A 213 8.58 19.19 2.24
C TYR A 213 8.36 18.73 3.69
N LYS A 214 7.17 18.23 4.10
CA LYS A 214 6.97 17.75 5.48
C LYS A 214 6.73 16.25 5.57
N VAL A 215 7.88 15.56 5.58
CA VAL A 215 8.17 14.18 5.95
C VAL A 215 8.38 14.14 7.48
N THR A 216 7.65 13.24 8.17
CA THR A 216 7.63 12.93 9.63
C THR A 216 6.80 13.78 10.59
N ASN A 217 6.30 13.10 11.64
CA ASN A 217 5.66 13.68 12.83
C ASN A 217 6.62 13.69 14.03
N ILE A 218 7.94 13.63 13.78
CA ILE A 218 8.96 13.48 14.83
C ILE A 218 9.83 14.73 14.84
N LEU A 219 9.98 15.33 16.02
CA LEU A 219 10.94 16.38 16.27
C LEU A 219 12.12 15.83 17.06
N LYS A 220 13.33 16.23 16.69
CA LYS A 220 14.51 16.17 17.55
C LYS A 220 14.64 17.55 18.21
N VAL A 221 14.57 17.59 19.53
CA VAL A 221 14.66 18.82 20.33
C VAL A 221 15.99 18.81 21.05
N ASN A 222 16.80 19.87 20.89
CA ASN A 222 18.14 20.00 21.47
C ASN A 222 18.20 21.28 22.32
N GLY A 223 18.85 21.27 23.49
CA GLY A 223 19.01 22.51 24.26
C GLY A 223 19.38 22.37 25.74
N ILE A 224 19.90 23.46 26.31
CA ILE A 224 20.57 23.50 27.63
C ILE A 224 19.68 23.00 28.75
N GLY A 225 20.07 21.88 29.37
CA GLY A 225 19.47 21.38 30.61
C GLY A 225 18.50 20.22 30.42
N LEU A 226 18.17 19.85 29.18
CA LEU A 226 17.43 18.62 28.88
C LEU A 226 18.14 17.39 29.43
N ARG A 227 19.48 17.39 29.42
CA ARG A 227 20.34 16.36 30.03
C ARG A 227 20.14 16.21 31.55
N LYS A 228 19.75 17.27 32.26
CA LYS A 228 19.61 17.29 33.72
C LYS A 228 18.15 17.12 34.19
N TRP A 229 17.19 17.13 33.28
CA TRP A 229 15.78 16.98 33.63
C TRP A 229 15.43 15.50 33.77
N ASP A 230 14.76 15.17 34.87
CA ASP A 230 14.13 13.86 35.02
C ASP A 230 12.90 13.74 34.11
N CYS A 231 12.40 12.51 33.94
CA CYS A 231 11.21 12.22 33.14
C CYS A 231 9.98 13.05 33.57
N GLU A 232 9.91 13.46 34.83
CA GLU A 232 8.76 14.17 35.40
C GLU A 232 8.81 15.67 35.08
N LYS A 233 9.98 16.29 35.13
CA LYS A 233 10.24 17.65 34.65
C LYS A 233 9.98 17.77 33.14
N ILE A 234 10.43 16.79 32.36
CA ILE A 234 10.17 16.76 30.91
C ILE A 234 8.66 16.61 30.64
N LYS A 235 7.96 15.72 31.38
CA LYS A 235 6.50 15.60 31.29
C LYS A 235 5.78 16.90 31.67
N ASN A 236 6.15 17.53 32.78
CA ASN A 236 5.59 18.80 33.25
C ASN A 236 5.88 19.97 32.31
N PHE A 237 6.99 19.90 31.59
CA PHE A 237 7.33 20.86 30.56
C PHE A 237 6.46 20.67 29.32
N ILE A 238 6.28 19.43 28.87
CA ILE A 238 5.46 19.11 27.69
C ILE A 238 3.96 19.27 27.94
N SER A 239 3.48 19.01 29.17
CA SER A 239 2.07 19.18 29.54
C SER A 239 1.59 20.63 29.39
N LYS A 240 2.50 21.61 29.42
CA LYS A 240 2.18 23.04 29.18
C LYS A 240 1.63 23.31 27.79
N PHE A 241 1.90 22.44 26.82
CA PHE A 241 1.46 22.60 25.44
C PHE A 241 0.12 21.91 25.15
N ASP A 242 -0.45 21.18 26.10
CA ASP A 242 -1.67 20.37 25.92
C ASP A 242 -1.61 19.44 24.68
N VAL A 243 -0.40 18.94 24.39
CA VAL A 243 -0.15 18.04 23.26
C VAL A 243 0.05 16.62 23.76
N THR A 244 -0.54 15.66 23.04
CA THR A 244 -0.21 14.25 23.21
C THR A 244 0.96 13.90 22.30
N CYS A 245 2.05 13.45 22.89
CA CYS A 245 3.24 13.03 22.18
C CYS A 245 3.99 11.96 22.98
N MET A 246 4.86 11.24 22.29
CA MET A 246 5.78 10.30 22.90
C MET A 246 7.18 10.87 22.90
N ILE A 247 7.88 10.67 24.02
CA ILE A 247 9.20 11.23 24.23
C ILE A 247 10.17 10.07 24.35
N TYR A 248 11.19 10.07 23.49
CA TYR A 248 12.32 9.17 23.56
C TYR A 248 13.50 9.96 24.14
N LEU A 249 13.93 9.56 25.34
CA LEU A 249 15.07 10.13 26.03
C LEU A 249 16.33 9.38 25.60
N ILE A 250 17.36 10.10 25.19
CA ILE A 250 18.69 9.53 24.98
C ILE A 250 19.57 10.05 26.12
N ASP A 251 19.80 9.20 27.12
CA ASP A 251 20.66 9.51 28.26
C ASP A 251 22.12 9.61 27.77
N ASN A 252 22.53 10.81 27.31
CA ASN A 252 23.90 11.38 27.26
C ASN A 252 24.07 12.55 26.27
N GLU A 253 23.05 12.86 25.48
CA GLU A 253 23.04 14.07 24.64
C GLU A 253 21.99 15.05 25.21
N ASP A 254 22.19 16.36 25.02
CA ASP A 254 21.27 17.38 25.50
C ASP A 254 20.06 17.50 24.55
N MET A 255 19.42 16.36 24.29
CA MET A 255 18.38 16.21 23.29
C MET A 255 17.37 15.11 23.57
N ILE A 256 16.17 15.29 23.03
CA ILE A 256 15.05 14.36 23.13
C ILE A 256 14.38 14.23 21.76
N TYR A 257 13.87 13.04 21.44
CA TYR A 257 12.98 12.88 20.28
C TYR A 257 11.54 12.92 20.75
N ILE A 258 10.73 13.75 20.10
CA ILE A 258 9.30 13.89 20.40
C ILE A 258 8.51 13.46 19.17
N GLU A 259 7.77 12.37 19.28
CA GLU A 259 6.84 11.90 18.25
C GLU A 259 5.42 12.35 18.58
N PHE A 260 4.80 13.06 17.65
CA PHE A 260 3.45 13.61 17.82
C PHE A 260 2.41 12.77 17.09
N TYR A 261 1.25 12.56 17.73
CA TYR A 261 0.13 11.86 17.09
C TYR A 261 -0.51 12.69 15.97
N ARG A 262 -0.58 14.01 16.15
CA ARG A 262 -1.13 14.94 15.16
C ARG A 262 -0.01 15.79 14.58
N LYS A 263 0.06 15.86 13.24
CA LYS A 263 1.01 16.72 12.52
C LYS A 263 0.89 18.21 12.89
N LYS A 264 -0.32 18.64 13.26
CA LYS A 264 -0.59 20.01 13.74
C LYS A 264 0.18 20.30 15.04
N ASP A 265 0.12 19.38 15.99
CA ASP A 265 0.81 19.47 17.29
C ASP A 265 2.34 19.46 17.10
N CYS A 266 2.85 18.59 16.22
CA CYS A 266 4.26 18.58 15.80
C CYS A 266 4.70 19.94 15.22
N THR A 267 3.86 20.54 14.36
CA THR A 267 4.16 21.84 13.75
C THR A 267 4.07 22.98 14.77
N PHE A 268 3.14 22.90 15.72
CA PHE A 268 2.99 23.88 16.79
C PHE A 268 4.24 23.91 17.69
N VAL A 269 4.69 22.75 18.16
CA VAL A 269 5.88 22.65 19.03
C VAL A 269 7.16 23.01 18.28
N TYR A 270 7.30 22.64 16.99
CA TYR A 270 8.42 23.09 16.16
C TYR A 270 8.51 24.61 16.06
N LYS A 271 7.38 25.28 15.83
CA LYS A 271 7.33 26.75 15.78
C LYS A 271 7.63 27.38 17.13
N PHE A 272 7.11 26.81 18.21
CA PHE A 272 7.36 27.32 19.56
C PHE A 272 8.85 27.40 19.91
N PHE A 273 9.64 26.40 19.50
CA PHE A 273 11.09 26.38 19.77
C PHE A 273 11.93 27.21 18.79
N ASN A 274 11.47 27.42 17.56
CA ASN A 274 12.32 28.00 16.51
C ASN A 274 11.86 29.38 16.02
N ASP A 275 10.61 29.78 16.27
CA ASP A 275 10.10 31.11 15.91
C ASP A 275 10.17 32.01 17.16
N THR A 276 10.71 33.22 17.02
CA THR A 276 10.64 34.26 18.05
C THR A 276 9.18 34.69 18.24
N LEU A 277 8.61 34.39 19.43
CA LEU A 277 7.25 34.81 19.78
C LEU A 277 7.14 36.35 19.81
N PRO A 278 5.98 36.92 19.42
CA PRO A 278 5.67 38.33 19.68
C PRO A 278 5.62 38.57 21.19
N THR A 279 6.18 39.70 21.62
CA THR A 279 6.28 40.22 22.99
C THR A 279 5.09 39.87 23.89
N GLY A 280 5.31 39.09 24.96
CA GLY A 280 4.32 38.89 26.03
C GLY A 280 4.41 37.60 26.86
N SER A 281 5.24 36.61 26.50
CA SER A 281 5.40 35.38 27.29
C SER A 281 6.82 35.23 27.85
N THR A 282 6.94 35.17 29.18
CA THR A 282 8.19 34.98 29.94
C THR A 282 8.68 33.52 29.90
N LEU A 283 9.04 33.03 28.71
CA LEU A 283 10.02 31.96 28.57
C LEU A 283 11.02 32.40 27.50
N SER A 284 12.25 32.71 27.91
CA SER A 284 13.37 32.90 26.99
C SER A 284 13.70 31.56 26.33
N THR A 285 13.12 31.29 25.16
CA THR A 285 13.37 30.07 24.36
C THR A 285 14.67 30.16 23.55
N SER A 286 15.67 30.94 23.99
CA SER A 286 16.94 31.09 23.27
C SER A 286 17.83 29.85 23.28
N ASP A 287 17.58 28.90 24.19
CA ASP A 287 18.52 27.81 24.48
C ASP A 287 18.02 26.42 24.05
N VAL A 288 16.79 26.33 23.51
CA VAL A 288 16.16 25.07 23.06
C VAL A 288 15.68 25.21 21.62
N SER A 289 16.16 24.33 20.75
CA SER A 289 15.85 24.29 19.31
C SER A 289 15.17 22.98 18.94
N ALA A 290 14.39 22.98 17.86
CA ALA A 290 13.73 21.78 17.34
C ALA A 290 14.01 21.55 15.85
N GLU A 291 14.19 20.31 15.42
CA GLU A 291 14.36 19.96 14.01
C GLU A 291 13.46 18.78 13.63
N TYR A 292 12.93 18.77 12.40
CA TYR A 292 12.20 17.60 11.90
C TYR A 292 13.16 16.44 11.70
N ALA A 293 12.89 15.30 12.34
CA ALA A 293 13.75 14.13 12.26
C ALA A 293 13.02 12.94 11.61
N ASN A 294 13.75 12.17 10.80
CA ASN A 294 13.42 10.76 10.55
C ASN A 294 14.33 9.95 11.46
N ILE A 295 13.82 9.01 12.25
CA ILE A 295 14.66 8.07 13.00
C ILE A 295 15.34 7.16 11.96
N LYS A 296 16.52 7.56 11.47
CA LYS A 296 17.46 6.73 10.73
C LYS A 296 18.71 6.61 11.60
N TYR A 297 18.99 5.39 12.04
CA TYR A 297 20.11 5.14 12.94
C TYR A 297 21.44 5.30 12.21
N GLU A 298 22.29 6.20 12.71
CA GLU A 298 23.69 6.28 12.30
C GLU A 298 24.43 5.10 12.92
N ILE A 299 24.93 4.18 12.09
CA ILE A 299 25.74 3.04 12.53
C ILE A 299 27.18 3.36 12.18
N ASN A 300 28.11 3.15 13.13
CA ASN A 300 29.53 3.32 12.86
C ASN A 300 29.98 2.45 11.67
N ASN A 301 30.79 3.03 10.77
CA ASN A 301 31.25 2.37 9.54
C ASN A 301 32.04 1.07 9.78
N ASN A 302 32.58 0.88 11.00
CA ASN A 302 33.33 -0.31 11.40
C ASN A 302 32.46 -1.45 11.96
N SER A 303 31.13 -1.31 11.94
CA SER A 303 30.23 -2.34 12.48
C SER A 303 30.30 -3.64 11.68
N CYS A 304 30.53 -4.74 12.40
CA CYS A 304 30.71 -6.06 11.79
C CYS A 304 29.40 -6.54 11.16
N THR A 305 29.45 -6.96 9.89
CA THR A 305 28.29 -7.51 9.17
C THR A 305 28.14 -9.02 9.31
N VAL A 306 29.12 -9.66 9.96
CA VAL A 306 29.22 -11.09 10.22
C VAL A 306 28.47 -11.43 11.50
N TYR A 307 27.76 -12.56 11.49
CA TYR A 307 27.05 -13.07 12.66
C TYR A 307 27.96 -13.97 13.50
N SER A 308 27.74 -13.96 14.81
CA SER A 308 28.46 -14.81 15.77
C SER A 308 27.48 -15.68 16.58
N CYS A 309 27.90 -16.89 16.93
CA CYS A 309 27.26 -17.71 17.97
C CYS A 309 27.86 -17.41 19.36
N ASP A 310 28.92 -16.62 19.42
CA ASP A 310 29.56 -16.26 20.68
C ASP A 310 28.82 -15.09 21.35
N TYR A 311 28.14 -15.42 22.44
CA TYR A 311 27.42 -14.46 23.27
C TYR A 311 28.34 -13.68 24.23
N SER A 312 29.65 -13.93 24.25
CA SER A 312 30.61 -13.24 25.12
C SER A 312 30.62 -11.72 24.93
N CYS A 313 30.28 -11.26 23.73
CA CYS A 313 30.10 -9.84 23.43
C CYS A 313 28.95 -9.19 24.23
N LEU A 314 27.87 -9.93 24.50
CA LEU A 314 26.77 -9.50 25.37
C LEU A 314 27.16 -9.55 26.85
N LEU A 315 28.19 -10.32 27.21
CA LEU A 315 28.74 -10.36 28.57
C LEU A 315 29.46 -9.06 28.98
N LYS A 316 29.62 -8.06 28.10
CA LYS A 316 29.98 -6.71 28.55
C LYS A 316 28.87 -6.07 29.41
N HIS A 317 27.64 -6.59 29.30
CA HIS A 317 26.47 -6.13 30.03
C HIS A 317 25.90 -7.23 30.97
N LYS A 318 26.75 -8.05 31.63
CA LYS A 318 26.29 -9.20 32.46
C LYS A 318 25.23 -8.81 33.51
N ASP A 319 25.31 -7.60 34.03
CA ASP A 319 24.39 -7.11 35.07
C ASP A 319 22.97 -6.89 34.52
N TYR A 320 22.82 -6.74 33.21
CA TYR A 320 21.56 -6.41 32.53
C TYR A 320 21.08 -7.52 31.58
N ILE A 321 21.98 -8.33 31.03
CA ILE A 321 21.65 -9.38 30.05
C ILE A 321 21.90 -10.77 30.64
N THR A 322 20.88 -11.62 30.59
CA THR A 322 20.97 -13.03 31.00
C THR A 322 20.56 -13.92 29.84
N ILE A 323 21.36 -14.96 29.57
CA ILE A 323 21.08 -15.96 28.54
C ILE A 323 20.88 -17.30 29.22
N ILE A 324 19.77 -17.97 28.91
CA ILE A 324 19.43 -19.29 29.44
C ILE A 324 19.19 -20.21 28.25
N ASN A 325 20.00 -21.25 28.12
CA ASN A 325 19.84 -22.26 27.07
C ASN A 325 18.93 -23.39 27.55
N ASN A 326 18.28 -24.06 26.61
CA ASN A 326 17.40 -25.22 26.85
C ASN A 326 16.28 -24.92 27.86
N VAL A 327 15.60 -23.79 27.66
CA VAL A 327 14.62 -23.29 28.64
C VAL A 327 13.41 -24.18 28.75
N LEU A 328 12.95 -24.77 27.64
CA LEU A 328 11.79 -25.65 27.58
C LEU A 328 12.22 -27.09 27.30
N ASP A 329 11.42 -28.06 27.73
CA ASP A 329 11.47 -29.41 27.17
C ASP A 329 10.77 -29.44 25.80
N LYS A 330 11.00 -30.52 25.05
CA LYS A 330 10.53 -30.64 23.67
C LYS A 330 9.01 -30.60 23.57
N ASN A 331 8.30 -31.20 24.54
CA ASN A 331 6.84 -31.25 24.51
C ASN A 331 6.23 -29.85 24.64
N LEU A 332 6.69 -29.04 25.60
CA LEU A 332 6.23 -27.65 25.73
C LEU A 332 6.57 -26.78 24.52
N SER A 333 7.75 -26.96 23.92
CA SER A 333 8.11 -26.25 22.69
C SER A 333 7.17 -26.61 21.54
N ASP A 334 6.92 -27.89 21.32
CA ASP A 334 6.06 -28.38 20.23
C ASP A 334 4.60 -27.96 20.42
N GLU A 335 4.11 -27.96 21.67
CA GLU A 335 2.77 -27.46 22.05
C GLU A 335 2.58 -25.99 21.60
N ILE A 336 3.52 -25.10 21.91
CA ILE A 336 3.44 -23.68 21.53
C ILE A 336 3.42 -23.53 20.00
N LEU A 337 4.22 -24.31 19.29
CA LEU A 337 4.29 -24.26 17.83
C LEU A 337 3.03 -24.82 17.16
N GLU A 338 2.43 -25.84 17.74
CA GLU A 338 1.15 -26.39 17.30
C GLU A 338 0.00 -25.41 17.56
N ASN A 339 -0.08 -24.84 18.77
CA ASN A 339 -1.04 -23.79 19.11
C ASN A 339 -0.89 -22.60 18.15
N TYR A 340 0.34 -22.17 17.86
CA TYR A 340 0.57 -21.12 16.87
C TYR A 340 0.00 -21.48 15.50
N LYS A 341 0.26 -22.68 14.98
CA LYS A 341 -0.21 -23.10 13.64
C LYS A 341 -1.73 -23.22 13.56
N ASN A 342 -2.37 -23.63 14.64
CA ASN A 342 -3.81 -23.83 14.72
C ASN A 342 -4.58 -22.54 15.07
N GLU A 343 -3.88 -21.48 15.47
CA GLU A 343 -4.51 -20.26 15.95
C GLU A 343 -5.19 -19.46 14.82
N LYS A 344 -6.48 -19.20 15.01
CA LYS A 344 -7.34 -18.48 14.07
C LYS A 344 -6.83 -17.04 13.85
N TRP A 345 -6.16 -16.42 14.82
CA TRP A 345 -5.71 -15.02 14.72
C TRP A 345 -4.69 -14.72 13.62
N LEU A 346 -3.96 -15.73 13.12
CA LEU A 346 -3.02 -15.57 12.01
C LEU A 346 -3.67 -15.05 10.73
N MET A 347 -4.98 -15.24 10.56
CA MET A 347 -5.72 -14.72 9.40
C MET A 347 -5.92 -13.18 9.43
N TYR A 348 -5.81 -12.55 10.61
CA TYR A 348 -6.14 -11.14 10.82
C TYR A 348 -4.91 -10.23 10.92
N THR A 349 -3.76 -10.79 11.27
CA THR A 349 -2.52 -10.02 11.33
C THR A 349 -1.80 -10.15 9.98
N LYS A 350 -1.52 -9.03 9.31
CA LYS A 350 -0.69 -9.03 8.08
C LYS A 350 0.75 -9.51 8.33
N ASN A 351 1.07 -9.89 9.57
CA ASN A 351 2.41 -9.95 10.08
C ASN A 351 2.94 -11.33 10.50
N ASP A 352 2.16 -12.40 10.36
CA ASP A 352 2.51 -13.72 10.90
C ASP A 352 2.83 -13.63 12.41
N GLU A 353 2.05 -12.81 13.14
CA GLU A 353 2.24 -12.55 14.56
C GLU A 353 0.95 -12.84 15.34
N ILE A 354 1.10 -13.47 16.51
CA ILE A 354 0.05 -13.67 17.50
C ILE A 354 0.43 -12.82 18.71
N ASN A 355 -0.53 -12.09 19.26
CA ASN A 355 -0.34 -11.32 20.47
C ASN A 355 -1.31 -11.80 21.54
N VAL A 356 -0.82 -11.92 22.77
CA VAL A 356 -1.55 -12.37 23.94
C VAL A 356 -1.45 -11.28 25.01
N GLY A 357 -2.58 -10.92 25.62
CA GLY A 357 -2.75 -9.77 26.52
C GLY A 357 -3.09 -8.47 25.78
N TYR A 358 -2.16 -7.98 24.95
CA TYR A 358 -2.30 -6.71 24.22
C TYR A 358 -1.70 -6.78 22.81
N TYR A 359 -2.38 -6.21 21.81
CA TYR A 359 -1.86 -6.06 20.45
C TYR A 359 -1.20 -4.68 20.25
N PHE A 360 0.10 -4.68 19.92
CA PHE A 360 0.85 -3.48 19.57
C PHE A 360 1.09 -3.42 18.06
N CYS A 361 0.56 -2.38 17.41
CA CYS A 361 0.77 -2.20 15.97
C CYS A 361 2.22 -1.79 15.68
N ARG A 362 2.96 -2.59 14.90
CA ARG A 362 4.35 -2.27 14.52
C ARG A 362 4.49 -1.02 13.65
N ASN A 363 3.54 -0.78 12.76
CA ASN A 363 3.59 0.35 11.81
C ASN A 363 3.17 1.68 12.44
N ILE A 364 2.54 1.62 13.62
CA ILE A 364 2.13 2.79 14.40
C ILE A 364 2.51 2.47 15.85
N PRO A 365 3.78 2.69 16.22
CA PRO A 365 4.30 2.36 17.54
C PRO A 365 3.32 2.88 18.60
N ASN A 366 3.04 2.06 19.61
CA ASN A 366 2.27 2.45 20.78
C ASN A 366 0.75 2.64 20.59
N LYS A 367 0.19 2.25 19.43
CA LYS A 367 -1.25 2.03 19.29
C LYS A 367 -1.64 0.63 19.80
N ILE A 368 -2.39 0.60 20.89
CA ILE A 368 -2.74 -0.62 21.63
C ILE A 368 -4.19 -1.01 21.33
N TYR A 369 -4.39 -2.28 20.97
CA TYR A 369 -5.72 -2.85 20.81
C TYR A 369 -5.90 -4.07 21.69
N LYS A 370 -7.03 -4.14 22.41
CA LYS A 370 -7.47 -5.37 23.09
C LYS A 370 -8.31 -6.30 22.19
N SER A 371 -8.77 -5.81 21.05
CA SER A 371 -9.65 -6.55 20.13
C SER A 371 -8.93 -7.38 19.06
N TYR A 372 -7.59 -7.32 19.00
CA TYR A 372 -6.76 -8.04 18.01
C TYR A 372 -5.72 -8.96 18.66
N CYS A 373 -6.00 -9.42 19.88
CA CYS A 373 -5.13 -10.30 20.65
C CYS A 373 -5.97 -11.29 21.46
N ILE A 374 -5.34 -12.40 21.86
CA ILE A 374 -5.91 -13.33 22.82
C ILE A 374 -5.88 -12.63 24.18
N SER A 375 -7.03 -12.51 24.85
CA SER A 375 -7.16 -11.64 26.03
C SER A 375 -6.44 -12.14 27.27
N LYS A 376 -6.32 -13.46 27.43
CA LYS A 376 -5.69 -14.09 28.60
C LYS A 376 -4.57 -15.03 28.16
N LEU A 377 -3.54 -15.16 29.00
CA LEU A 377 -2.38 -16.00 28.72
C LEU A 377 -2.71 -17.50 28.77
N ASP A 378 -3.53 -17.91 29.75
CA ASP A 378 -4.01 -19.28 29.95
C ASP A 378 -4.84 -19.84 28.79
N SER A 379 -5.32 -18.96 27.90
CA SER A 379 -6.10 -19.35 26.72
C SER A 379 -5.22 -19.80 25.55
N PHE A 380 -3.91 -19.52 25.60
CA PHE A 380 -2.95 -19.91 24.55
C PHE A 380 -1.81 -20.78 25.07
N PHE A 381 -1.39 -20.58 26.32
CA PHE A 381 -0.27 -21.28 26.94
C PHE A 381 -0.74 -22.21 28.06
N SER A 382 -0.16 -23.40 28.14
CA SER A 382 -0.35 -24.31 29.27
C SER A 382 0.08 -23.71 30.61
N LEU A 383 -0.57 -24.14 31.69
CA LEU A 383 -0.23 -23.74 33.06
C LEU A 383 1.23 -24.08 33.40
N GLU A 384 1.70 -25.25 32.97
CA GLU A 384 3.09 -25.68 33.16
C GLU A 384 4.09 -24.71 32.51
N PHE A 385 3.84 -24.28 31.27
CA PHE A 385 4.66 -23.26 30.62
C PHE A 385 4.64 -21.94 31.38
N LEU A 386 3.45 -21.47 31.79
CA LEU A 386 3.31 -20.19 32.50
C LEU A 386 4.01 -20.21 33.86
N GLU A 387 3.94 -21.29 34.62
CA GLU A 387 4.65 -21.45 35.89
C GLU A 387 6.17 -21.43 35.70
N ARG A 388 6.67 -22.16 34.69
CA ARG A 388 8.10 -22.21 34.38
C ARG A 388 8.64 -20.85 33.98
N ILE A 389 7.93 -20.13 33.10
CA ILE A 389 8.26 -18.77 32.71
C ILE A 389 8.21 -17.82 33.91
N THR A 390 7.19 -17.93 34.76
CA THR A 390 7.05 -17.08 35.96
C THR A 390 8.20 -17.27 36.94
N LYS A 391 8.67 -18.51 37.15
CA LYS A 391 9.86 -18.80 37.97
C LYS A 391 11.12 -18.14 37.40
N ILE A 392 11.32 -18.19 36.08
CA ILE A 392 12.45 -17.54 35.40
C ILE A 392 12.42 -16.02 35.62
N PHE A 393 11.23 -15.42 35.63
CA PHE A 393 11.03 -13.99 35.88
C PHE A 393 10.89 -13.63 37.36
N ASN A 394 11.52 -14.37 38.28
CA ASN A 394 11.51 -14.09 39.72
C ASN A 394 10.08 -14.01 40.31
N ASN A 395 9.24 -14.97 39.95
CA ASN A 395 7.81 -15.05 40.32
C ASN A 395 6.94 -13.91 39.78
N ARG A 396 7.39 -13.20 38.75
CA ARG A 396 6.61 -12.18 38.04
C ARG A 396 6.12 -12.73 36.71
N GLN A 397 4.81 -12.72 36.46
CA GLN A 397 4.26 -13.18 35.19
C GLN A 397 4.26 -12.03 34.15
N PRO A 398 4.74 -12.26 32.91
CA PRO A 398 4.59 -11.28 31.83
C PRO A 398 3.10 -11.07 31.53
N ASN A 399 2.67 -9.82 31.35
CA ASN A 399 1.28 -9.48 31.03
C ASN A 399 1.06 -9.20 29.53
N GLN A 400 2.11 -9.30 28.71
CA GLN A 400 1.99 -9.34 27.27
C GLN A 400 3.04 -10.23 26.63
N ILE A 401 2.59 -11.04 25.66
CA ILE A 401 3.45 -11.95 24.91
C ILE A 401 3.15 -11.81 23.42
N THR A 402 4.20 -11.72 22.59
CA THR A 402 4.09 -11.78 21.13
C THR A 402 4.79 -13.02 20.61
N ILE A 403 4.10 -13.85 19.82
CA ILE A 403 4.72 -14.95 19.06
C ILE A 403 4.84 -14.54 17.60
N LEU A 404 6.03 -14.70 17.03
CA LEU A 404 6.37 -14.29 15.66
C LEU A 404 6.87 -15.47 14.86
N ASN A 405 6.35 -15.65 13.65
CA ASN A 405 6.98 -16.50 12.64
C ASN A 405 8.02 -15.68 11.86
N CYS A 406 9.29 -15.97 12.12
CA CYS A 406 10.44 -15.29 11.53
C CYS A 406 10.77 -15.89 10.16
N HIS A 407 9.90 -15.65 9.18
CA HIS A 407 10.01 -16.20 7.83
C HIS A 407 11.24 -15.69 7.05
N LEU A 408 11.85 -16.53 6.22
CA LEU A 408 13.03 -16.22 5.39
C LEU A 408 12.84 -15.03 4.43
N LYS A 409 11.61 -14.82 3.98
CA LYS A 409 11.23 -13.75 3.04
C LYS A 409 10.85 -12.44 3.74
N LYS A 410 10.97 -12.34 5.07
CA LYS A 410 10.51 -11.19 5.84
C LYS A 410 11.62 -10.66 6.75
N ALA A 411 11.77 -9.34 6.77
CA ALA A 411 12.59 -8.65 7.77
C ALA A 411 11.67 -8.18 8.89
N ILE A 412 12.21 -8.12 10.10
CA ILE A 412 11.61 -7.36 11.19
C ILE A 412 12.52 -6.17 11.42
N GLU A 413 11.98 -4.98 11.18
CA GLU A 413 12.69 -3.71 11.36
C GLU A 413 13.01 -3.47 12.84
N TYR A 414 13.95 -2.57 13.09
CA TYR A 414 14.32 -2.15 14.44
C TYR A 414 13.13 -1.46 15.12
N VAL A 415 12.60 -2.05 16.20
CA VAL A 415 11.41 -1.53 16.92
C VAL A 415 11.84 -0.82 18.21
N ILE A 416 11.57 0.49 18.32
CA ILE A 416 11.69 1.21 19.59
C ILE A 416 10.41 1.04 20.40
N GLU A 417 10.53 0.55 21.62
CA GLU A 417 9.42 0.37 22.56
C GLU A 417 9.43 1.48 23.63
N SER A 418 8.28 2.10 23.86
CA SER A 418 8.13 3.21 24.81
C SER A 418 8.37 2.78 26.26
N SER A 419 9.28 3.46 26.96
CA SER A 419 9.52 3.30 28.41
C SER A 419 8.35 3.79 29.29
N TYR A 420 7.40 4.52 28.69
CA TYR A 420 6.17 4.89 29.37
C TYR A 420 5.20 3.71 29.48
N ILE A 421 5.11 2.89 28.41
CA ILE A 421 4.19 1.76 28.32
C ILE A 421 4.82 0.53 28.94
N PHE A 422 6.06 0.25 28.54
CA PHE A 422 6.74 -0.97 28.88
C PHE A 422 7.71 -0.76 30.03
N ASP A 423 7.81 -1.75 30.91
CA ASP A 423 8.70 -1.72 32.06
C ASP A 423 10.17 -1.94 31.68
N GLU A 424 11.09 -2.00 32.63
CA GLU A 424 12.53 -2.17 32.32
C GLU A 424 12.95 -3.62 32.06
N GLU A 425 12.04 -4.49 31.63
CA GLU A 425 12.33 -5.92 31.42
C GLU A 425 11.67 -6.50 30.16
N ILE A 426 12.46 -7.17 29.34
CA ILE A 426 12.03 -7.87 28.11
C ILE A 426 12.79 -9.19 27.97
N ALA A 427 12.18 -10.19 27.36
CA ALA A 427 12.93 -11.37 26.95
C ALA A 427 12.48 -11.93 25.60
N PHE A 428 13.38 -12.67 24.98
CA PHE A 428 13.29 -13.27 23.66
C PHE A 428 13.56 -14.76 23.77
N LEU A 429 12.56 -15.61 23.52
CA LEU A 429 12.72 -17.06 23.43
C LEU A 429 12.63 -17.48 21.96
N VAL A 430 13.68 -18.12 21.47
CA VAL A 430 13.75 -18.64 20.10
C VAL A 430 13.28 -20.09 20.10
N LEU A 431 12.42 -20.48 19.15
CA LEU A 431 11.88 -21.83 19.01
C LEU A 431 11.97 -22.33 17.56
N GLY A 432 11.96 -23.66 17.41
CA GLY A 432 11.96 -24.39 16.13
C GLY A 432 13.33 -24.49 15.48
N ASN A 433 13.94 -23.37 15.09
CA ASN A 433 15.28 -23.31 14.51
C ASN A 433 16.06 -22.12 15.07
N GLU A 434 17.38 -22.12 14.92
CA GLU A 434 18.23 -20.97 15.26
C GLU A 434 17.80 -19.70 14.51
N LEU A 435 17.92 -18.55 15.16
CA LEU A 435 17.41 -17.27 14.67
C LEU A 435 18.53 -16.22 14.63
N PRO A 436 18.91 -15.73 13.44
CA PRO A 436 19.79 -14.57 13.34
C PRO A 436 19.05 -13.31 13.79
N MET A 437 19.58 -12.63 14.81
CA MET A 437 19.08 -11.36 15.33
C MET A 437 20.19 -10.30 15.29
N SER A 438 19.82 -9.09 14.92
CA SER A 438 20.69 -7.92 14.97
C SER A 438 20.26 -7.04 16.14
N PHE A 439 21.16 -6.80 17.08
CA PHE A 439 20.99 -5.85 18.18
C PHE A 439 21.74 -4.57 17.83
N LEU A 440 21.08 -3.44 17.96
CA LEU A 440 21.63 -2.11 17.74
C LEU A 440 21.60 -1.39 19.07
N ASP A 441 22.79 -1.11 19.60
CA ASP A 441 22.97 -0.19 20.72
C ASP A 441 22.91 1.23 20.16
N ILE A 442 21.81 1.93 20.47
CA ILE A 442 21.59 3.30 19.98
C ILE A 442 22.62 4.26 20.57
N ARG A 443 23.02 4.03 21.83
CA ARG A 443 23.91 4.92 22.58
C ARG A 443 25.33 4.86 22.04
N ASN A 444 25.84 3.67 21.80
CA ASN A 444 27.21 3.48 21.31
C ASN A 444 27.30 3.45 19.77
N LYS A 445 26.16 3.51 19.07
CA LYS A 445 26.05 3.36 17.61
C LYS A 445 26.69 2.05 17.12
N GLU A 446 26.68 1.04 17.98
CA GLU A 446 27.26 -0.28 17.74
C GLU A 446 26.18 -1.26 17.33
N LYS A 447 26.48 -2.04 16.30
CA LYS A 447 25.60 -3.11 15.83
C LYS A 447 26.24 -4.46 16.10
N LEU A 448 25.50 -5.30 16.81
CA LEU A 448 25.85 -6.67 17.10
C LEU A 448 24.93 -7.62 16.32
N ASN A 449 25.51 -8.65 15.71
CA ASN A 449 24.76 -9.65 14.94
C ASN A 449 25.00 -11.03 15.56
N LEU A 450 23.94 -11.65 16.07
CA LEU A 450 24.01 -12.94 16.76
C LEU A 450 23.12 -13.97 16.09
N VAL A 451 23.56 -15.22 16.06
CA VAL A 451 22.69 -16.36 15.82
C VAL A 451 22.29 -16.91 17.18
N ILE A 452 21.02 -16.77 17.54
CA ILE A 452 20.50 -17.31 18.79
C ILE A 452 20.01 -18.73 18.53
N GLU A 453 20.50 -19.68 19.32
CA GLU A 453 20.11 -21.10 19.22
C GLU A 453 18.62 -21.31 19.54
N SER A 454 18.06 -22.38 18.98
CA SER A 454 16.70 -22.78 19.34
C SER A 454 16.63 -23.17 20.81
N ASN A 455 15.53 -22.83 21.47
CA ASN A 455 15.27 -23.06 22.88
C ASN A 455 16.16 -22.23 23.83
N THR A 456 16.70 -21.11 23.34
CA THR A 456 17.44 -20.13 24.14
C THR A 456 16.58 -18.92 24.46
N LEU A 457 16.56 -18.52 25.74
CA LEU A 457 15.96 -17.29 26.23
C LEU A 457 17.04 -16.24 26.48
N LEU A 458 16.94 -15.12 25.78
CA LEU A 458 17.72 -13.91 26.03
C LEU A 458 16.86 -12.91 26.81
N ARG A 459 17.24 -12.61 28.04
CA ARG A 459 16.56 -11.68 28.95
C ARG A 459 17.38 -10.39 29.08
N ILE A 460 16.73 -9.24 28.96
CA ILE A 460 17.34 -7.91 29.10
C ILE A 460 16.57 -7.14 30.19
N LYS A 461 17.31 -6.59 31.14
CA LYS A 461 16.82 -5.85 32.30
C LYS A 461 17.36 -4.42 32.34
N GLY A 462 16.70 -3.60 33.15
CA GLY A 462 17.08 -2.23 33.42
C GLY A 462 16.91 -1.33 32.20
N LYS A 463 17.48 -0.14 32.30
CA LYS A 463 17.47 0.87 31.23
C LYS A 463 17.97 0.36 29.87
N LEU A 464 18.88 -0.63 29.87
CA LEU A 464 19.46 -1.22 28.65
C LEU A 464 18.40 -1.75 27.68
N ARG A 465 17.24 -2.20 28.18
CA ARG A 465 16.09 -2.59 27.35
C ARG A 465 15.70 -1.51 26.33
N HIS A 466 15.69 -0.24 26.74
CA HIS A 466 15.23 0.87 25.90
C HIS A 466 16.36 1.45 25.04
N GLU A 467 17.61 1.09 25.33
CA GLU A 467 18.81 1.52 24.60
C GLU A 467 19.20 0.54 23.50
N ILE A 468 18.84 -0.74 23.63
CA ILE A 468 19.10 -1.78 22.64
C ILE A 468 17.85 -2.07 21.82
N ILE A 469 17.94 -1.86 20.51
CA ILE A 469 16.90 -2.23 19.56
C ILE A 469 17.27 -3.53 18.87
N PHE A 470 16.32 -4.43 18.67
CA PHE A 470 16.53 -5.66 17.91
C PHE A 470 15.85 -5.61 16.54
N GLY A 471 16.41 -6.34 15.58
CA GLY A 471 15.84 -6.57 14.26
C GLY A 471 16.19 -7.96 13.75
N ILE A 472 15.40 -8.46 12.80
CA ILE A 472 15.62 -9.78 12.16
C ILE A 472 15.83 -9.56 10.66
N PRO A 473 16.94 -10.04 10.08
CA PRO A 473 17.29 -9.77 8.70
C PRO A 473 16.37 -10.54 7.73
N LYS A 474 16.16 -10.01 6.52
CA LYS A 474 15.58 -10.76 5.39
C LYS A 474 16.70 -11.42 4.56
N LYS A 475 17.33 -12.44 5.14
CA LYS A 475 18.41 -13.21 4.50
C LYS A 475 18.10 -14.70 4.54
N LYS A 476 18.32 -15.40 3.42
CA LYS A 476 18.26 -16.88 3.35
C LYS A 476 19.55 -17.52 3.85
N LYS A 477 20.66 -16.80 3.68
CA LYS A 477 22.02 -17.24 4.01
C LYS A 477 22.67 -16.20 4.91
N ILE A 478 23.31 -16.66 5.98
CA ILE A 478 23.95 -15.81 6.98
C ILE A 478 25.46 -16.06 6.94
N GLN A 479 26.23 -14.98 6.83
CA GLN A 479 27.68 -15.02 6.89
C GLN A 479 28.11 -15.12 8.36
N MET A 480 28.77 -16.22 8.72
CA MET A 480 29.53 -16.41 9.97
C MET A 480 31.01 -16.12 9.71
N GLN A 481 31.85 -16.10 10.76
CA GLN A 481 33.30 -15.82 10.62
C GLN A 481 33.96 -16.73 9.59
N ASP A 482 33.72 -18.04 9.66
CA ASP A 482 34.42 -19.03 8.81
C ASP A 482 33.49 -19.79 7.85
N LYS A 483 32.17 -19.56 7.90
CA LYS A 483 31.21 -20.35 7.13
C LYS A 483 29.95 -19.57 6.76
N LEU A 484 29.24 -20.09 5.77
CA LEU A 484 27.95 -19.56 5.32
C LEU A 484 26.85 -20.52 5.80
N MET A 485 25.91 -20.02 6.59
CA MET A 485 24.87 -20.81 7.23
C MET A 485 23.52 -20.60 6.54
N ASP A 486 22.84 -21.68 6.16
CA ASP A 486 21.49 -21.62 5.62
C ASP A 486 20.46 -21.38 6.74
N ARG A 487 19.73 -20.28 6.64
CA ARG A 487 18.69 -19.93 7.60
C ARG A 487 17.43 -20.75 7.31
N LYS A 488 16.74 -21.17 8.37
CA LYS A 488 15.41 -21.77 8.32
C LYS A 488 14.35 -20.83 8.89
N ASN A 489 13.07 -21.17 8.72
CA ASN A 489 12.00 -20.46 9.43
C ASN A 489 12.10 -20.79 10.91
N SER A 490 12.06 -19.76 11.76
CA SER A 490 12.15 -19.90 13.22
C SER A 490 11.02 -19.12 13.86
N TYR A 491 10.77 -19.36 15.14
CA TYR A 491 9.75 -18.65 15.90
C TYR A 491 10.40 -17.85 17.01
N LEU A 492 9.91 -16.63 17.23
CA LEU A 492 10.38 -15.76 18.31
C LEU A 492 9.20 -15.43 19.23
N VAL A 493 9.31 -15.82 20.50
CA VAL A 493 8.39 -15.42 21.56
C VAL A 493 9.00 -14.27 22.32
N ILE A 494 8.29 -13.15 22.40
CA ILE A 494 8.73 -11.93 23.07
C ILE A 494 7.86 -11.73 24.30
N PHE A 495 8.49 -11.69 25.48
CA PHE A 495 7.83 -11.45 26.76
C PHE A 495 8.01 -10.00 27.18
N ARG A 496 6.92 -9.33 27.55
CA ARG A 496 6.93 -7.94 28.01
C ARG A 496 6.13 -7.77 29.28
N PHE A 497 6.54 -6.78 30.05
CA PHE A 497 5.81 -6.24 31.18
C PHE A 497 5.33 -4.84 30.84
N ILE A 498 4.03 -4.61 30.93
CA ILE A 498 3.36 -3.34 30.63
C ILE A 498 2.88 -2.71 31.94
N ARG A 499 3.01 -1.40 32.04
CA ARG A 499 2.45 -0.58 33.13
C ARG A 499 0.98 -0.32 32.84
N GLU A 500 0.09 -1.16 33.37
CA GLU A 500 -1.34 -1.12 33.04
C GLU A 500 -1.99 0.24 33.31
N ASP A 501 -1.58 0.93 34.37
CA ASP A 501 -2.10 2.28 34.68
C ASP A 501 -1.79 3.30 33.59
N ASN A 502 -0.62 3.18 32.97
CA ASN A 502 -0.17 4.10 31.93
C ASN A 502 -0.89 3.87 30.60
N ILE A 503 -1.52 2.71 30.38
CA ILE A 503 -2.19 2.39 29.12
C ILE A 503 -3.71 2.58 29.17
N LYS A 504 -4.32 2.85 30.33
CA LYS A 504 -5.78 3.00 30.47
C LYS A 504 -6.38 3.98 29.45
N ASN A 505 -5.67 5.08 29.16
CA ASN A 505 -6.08 6.11 28.20
C ASN A 505 -5.65 5.82 26.74
N PHE A 506 -4.77 4.84 26.52
CA PHE A 506 -4.22 4.47 25.21
C PHE A 506 -4.85 3.22 24.63
N VAL A 507 -5.44 2.37 25.48
CA VAL A 507 -6.24 1.23 25.06
C VAL A 507 -7.41 1.80 24.28
N THR A 508 -7.28 1.73 22.96
CA THR A 508 -8.40 2.03 22.10
C THR A 508 -9.32 0.83 22.24
N GLN A 509 -10.25 0.89 23.19
CA GLN A 509 -11.48 0.14 23.06
C GLN A 509 -12.16 0.71 21.82
N LYS A 510 -11.80 0.19 20.66
CA LYS A 510 -12.85 -0.02 19.67
C LYS A 510 -13.78 -1.06 20.28
N ILE A 511 -14.62 -0.65 21.25
CA ILE A 511 -16.02 -1.04 21.15
C ILE A 511 -16.33 -0.66 19.72
N LYS A 512 -16.71 -1.64 18.92
CA LYS A 512 -17.33 -1.31 17.65
C LYS A 512 -18.56 -0.46 18.00
N ASN A 513 -18.40 0.86 18.03
CA ASN A 513 -19.16 1.61 17.06
C ASN A 513 -18.78 0.95 15.75
N LYS A 514 -19.66 0.05 15.30
CA LYS A 514 -19.68 -0.48 13.95
C LYS A 514 -19.74 0.76 13.06
N ILE A 515 -18.61 1.40 12.84
CA ILE A 515 -18.40 2.23 11.67
C ILE A 515 -17.73 1.24 10.74
N PRO A 516 -18.51 0.63 9.85
CA PRO A 516 -17.99 -0.28 8.88
C PRO A 516 -16.94 0.46 8.07
N GLN A 517 -15.83 -0.19 7.82
CA GLN A 517 -14.87 0.32 6.86
C GLN A 517 -15.44 0.05 5.46
N ASN A 518 -16.49 0.79 5.09
CA ASN A 518 -17.03 0.98 3.73
C ASN A 518 -18.28 1.89 3.73
N GLU A 519 -18.12 3.20 3.99
CA GLU A 519 -19.24 4.15 3.82
C GLU A 519 -19.72 4.31 2.37
N ARG A 520 -18.97 3.84 1.36
CA ARG A 520 -19.36 3.98 -0.05
C ARG A 520 -20.21 2.85 -0.64
N GLN A 521 -20.28 1.67 -0.02
CA GLN A 521 -21.09 0.54 -0.54
C GLN A 521 -22.20 0.09 0.41
N GLU A 522 -22.10 0.34 1.71
CA GLU A 522 -23.15 -0.08 2.65
C GLU A 522 -24.40 0.80 2.64
N LYS A 523 -24.30 2.08 2.25
CA LYS A 523 -25.48 2.96 2.10
C LYS A 523 -26.45 2.51 1.01
N ASP A 524 -25.97 1.64 0.13
CA ASP A 524 -26.63 1.22 -1.10
C ASP A 524 -27.31 -0.16 -0.97
N CYS A 525 -26.94 -0.95 0.03
CA CYS A 525 -27.42 -2.32 0.21
C CYS A 525 -28.73 -2.40 1.01
N VAL A 526 -29.74 -3.11 0.51
CA VAL A 526 -31.05 -3.22 1.17
C VAL A 526 -31.24 -4.64 1.74
N PRO A 527 -31.39 -4.81 3.07
CA PRO A 527 -31.73 -6.09 3.67
C PRO A 527 -33.19 -6.46 3.42
N ILE A 528 -33.48 -7.73 3.20
CA ILE A 528 -34.85 -8.21 2.93
C ILE A 528 -35.35 -9.23 3.92
N ASN A 529 -36.67 -9.23 4.13
CA ASN A 529 -37.39 -10.28 4.81
C ASN A 529 -37.65 -11.43 3.81
N VAL A 530 -36.99 -12.56 4.04
CA VAL A 530 -37.06 -13.74 3.15
C VAL A 530 -38.49 -14.28 3.05
N ASN A 531 -39.33 -14.04 4.06
CA ASN A 531 -40.71 -14.52 4.08
C ASN A 531 -41.63 -13.81 3.06
N GLU A 532 -41.20 -12.68 2.49
CA GLU A 532 -41.97 -11.90 1.52
C GLU A 532 -41.77 -12.39 0.07
N TYR A 533 -40.81 -13.29 -0.18
CA TYR A 533 -40.46 -13.78 -1.50
C TYR A 533 -40.26 -15.29 -1.51
N THR A 534 -40.74 -15.97 -2.56
CA THR A 534 -40.29 -17.34 -2.83
C THR A 534 -38.88 -17.32 -3.41
N SER A 535 -38.05 -18.31 -3.08
CA SER A 535 -36.67 -18.38 -3.58
C SER A 535 -36.60 -18.38 -5.12
N GLU A 536 -37.56 -18.99 -5.80
CA GLU A 536 -37.64 -18.99 -7.26
C GLU A 536 -37.93 -17.60 -7.84
N LYS A 537 -38.87 -16.85 -7.24
CA LYS A 537 -39.20 -15.48 -7.68
C LYS A 537 -38.01 -14.55 -7.46
N LEU A 538 -37.34 -14.68 -6.32
CA LEU A 538 -36.16 -13.88 -5.98
C LEU A 538 -34.97 -14.19 -6.90
N GLU A 539 -34.65 -15.46 -7.13
CA GLU A 539 -33.60 -15.89 -8.05
C GLU A 539 -33.90 -15.43 -9.47
N LYS A 540 -35.15 -15.57 -9.94
CA LYS A 540 -35.54 -15.10 -11.28
C LYS A 540 -35.34 -13.59 -11.44
N MET A 541 -35.99 -12.80 -10.59
CA MET A 541 -36.03 -11.34 -10.75
C MET A 541 -34.69 -10.66 -10.50
N TYR A 542 -33.92 -11.13 -9.53
CA TYR A 542 -32.74 -10.41 -9.02
C TYR A 542 -31.41 -11.11 -9.26
N VAL A 543 -31.43 -12.30 -9.87
CA VAL A 543 -30.24 -12.99 -10.36
C VAL A 543 -30.36 -13.23 -11.86
N LEU A 544 -31.31 -14.07 -12.29
CA LEU A 544 -31.38 -14.54 -13.67
C LEU A 544 -31.60 -13.39 -14.66
N ASP A 545 -32.66 -12.60 -14.43
CA ASP A 545 -33.04 -11.49 -15.32
C ASP A 545 -31.96 -10.41 -15.33
N VAL A 546 -31.38 -10.11 -14.16
CA VAL A 546 -30.35 -9.06 -14.05
C VAL A 546 -29.06 -9.46 -14.76
N TYR A 547 -28.56 -10.68 -14.56
CA TYR A 547 -27.33 -11.11 -15.22
C TYR A 547 -27.48 -11.20 -16.74
N ASN A 548 -28.65 -11.58 -17.25
CA ASN A 548 -28.94 -11.52 -18.68
C ASN A 548 -28.95 -10.09 -19.21
N GLN A 549 -29.51 -9.12 -18.47
CA GLN A 549 -29.49 -7.71 -18.86
C GLN A 549 -28.08 -7.11 -18.84
N ILE A 550 -27.24 -7.47 -17.87
CA ILE A 550 -25.91 -6.87 -17.70
C ILE A 550 -24.77 -7.67 -18.35
N ALA A 551 -25.04 -8.82 -18.96
CA ALA A 551 -24.02 -9.81 -19.36
C ALA A 551 -22.84 -9.21 -20.13
N LEU A 552 -23.11 -8.40 -21.15
CA LEU A 552 -22.09 -7.76 -21.99
C LEU A 552 -21.20 -6.82 -21.16
N HIS A 553 -21.79 -5.87 -20.43
CA HIS A 553 -21.04 -4.96 -19.56
C HIS A 553 -20.28 -5.69 -18.45
N PHE A 554 -20.95 -6.66 -17.80
CA PHE A 554 -20.37 -7.47 -16.73
C PHE A 554 -19.14 -8.24 -17.22
N GLY A 555 -19.24 -8.86 -18.41
CA GLY A 555 -18.15 -9.57 -19.06
C GLY A 555 -16.90 -8.72 -19.29
N HIS A 556 -17.05 -7.45 -19.70
CA HIS A 556 -15.91 -6.54 -19.90
C HIS A 556 -15.20 -6.13 -18.60
N THR A 557 -15.95 -5.97 -17.50
CA THR A 557 -15.35 -5.53 -16.22
C THR A 557 -14.51 -6.61 -15.53
N ARG A 558 -14.57 -7.87 -15.98
CA ARG A 558 -13.97 -9.04 -15.31
C ARG A 558 -13.14 -9.90 -16.26
N TYR A 559 -12.07 -9.32 -16.81
CA TYR A 559 -11.19 -9.95 -17.80
C TYR A 559 -10.04 -10.81 -17.23
N LYS A 560 -9.82 -10.84 -15.90
CA LYS A 560 -8.68 -11.54 -15.30
C LYS A 560 -9.11 -12.50 -14.18
N SER A 561 -8.59 -13.73 -14.23
CA SER A 561 -8.74 -14.74 -13.17
C SER A 561 -8.00 -14.35 -11.89
N TRP A 562 -8.47 -14.90 -10.77
CA TRP A 562 -7.76 -14.75 -9.50
C TRP A 562 -6.56 -15.70 -9.45
N LYS A 563 -5.45 -15.23 -8.87
CA LYS A 563 -4.18 -15.97 -8.85
C LYS A 563 -4.29 -17.35 -8.21
N ASN A 564 -5.07 -17.48 -7.14
CA ASN A 564 -5.24 -18.77 -6.49
C ASN A 564 -5.95 -19.76 -7.43
N VAL A 565 -7.07 -19.35 -8.05
CA VAL A 565 -7.80 -20.14 -9.05
C VAL A 565 -6.89 -20.53 -10.22
N GLU A 566 -6.12 -19.57 -10.74
CA GLU A 566 -5.16 -19.80 -11.82
C GLU A 566 -4.09 -20.84 -11.45
N ASN A 567 -3.52 -20.76 -10.23
CA ASN A 567 -2.52 -21.72 -9.77
C ASN A 567 -3.07 -23.14 -9.69
N ILE A 568 -4.29 -23.31 -9.17
CA ILE A 568 -4.95 -24.62 -9.04
C ILE A 568 -5.15 -25.25 -10.41
N ILE A 569 -5.77 -24.51 -11.33
CA ILE A 569 -6.03 -24.99 -12.69
C ILE A 569 -4.70 -25.36 -13.39
N ASN A 570 -3.63 -24.59 -13.14
CA ASN A 570 -2.32 -24.87 -13.73
C ASN A 570 -1.61 -26.08 -13.10
N GLU A 571 -1.89 -26.42 -11.84
CA GLU A 571 -1.37 -27.59 -11.13
C GLU A 571 -2.04 -28.91 -11.56
N GLU A 572 -3.18 -28.86 -12.25
CA GLU A 572 -3.89 -30.04 -12.76
C GLU A 572 -3.08 -30.86 -13.76
N LYS A 573 -3.40 -32.16 -13.87
CA LYS A 573 -2.73 -33.07 -14.80
C LYS A 573 -3.22 -32.85 -16.23
N GLU A 574 -2.33 -33.10 -17.19
CA GLU A 574 -2.68 -33.07 -18.62
C GLU A 574 -3.69 -34.17 -18.95
N GLY A 575 -4.70 -33.85 -19.75
CA GLY A 575 -5.80 -34.75 -20.11
C GLY A 575 -6.98 -34.77 -19.13
N ASN A 576 -6.86 -34.14 -17.96
CA ASN A 576 -7.97 -34.03 -16.99
C ASN A 576 -9.14 -33.22 -17.55
N ILE A 577 -10.34 -33.51 -17.06
CA ILE A 577 -11.57 -32.77 -17.33
C ILE A 577 -11.79 -31.75 -16.22
N ILE A 578 -11.89 -30.46 -16.59
CA ILE A 578 -12.20 -29.36 -15.68
C ILE A 578 -13.62 -28.87 -15.93
N LEU A 579 -14.43 -28.81 -14.88
CA LEU A 579 -15.79 -28.28 -14.90
C LEU A 579 -15.85 -26.91 -14.21
N ASP A 580 -16.32 -25.86 -14.90
CA ASP A 580 -16.55 -24.53 -14.31
C ASP A 580 -18.06 -24.27 -14.19
N VAL A 581 -18.55 -24.41 -12.96
CA VAL A 581 -19.94 -24.14 -12.56
C VAL A 581 -20.12 -22.65 -12.39
N GLY A 582 -20.94 -22.04 -13.26
CA GLY A 582 -21.12 -20.59 -13.36
C GLY A 582 -19.91 -19.90 -13.99
N CYS A 583 -19.47 -20.40 -15.14
CA CYS A 583 -18.26 -19.94 -15.83
C CYS A 583 -18.33 -18.48 -16.29
N GLY A 584 -19.52 -17.88 -16.33
CA GLY A 584 -19.74 -16.51 -16.76
C GLY A 584 -19.24 -16.27 -18.18
N ASN A 585 -18.45 -15.20 -18.35
CA ASN A 585 -17.79 -14.87 -19.62
C ASN A 585 -16.62 -15.80 -19.97
N GLY A 586 -16.39 -16.87 -19.19
CA GLY A 586 -15.30 -17.80 -19.41
C GLY A 586 -13.93 -17.24 -19.07
N LYS A 587 -13.80 -16.29 -18.14
CA LYS A 587 -12.50 -15.67 -17.78
C LYS A 587 -11.44 -16.68 -17.32
N ASN A 588 -11.85 -17.79 -16.70
CA ASN A 588 -10.95 -18.83 -16.18
C ASN A 588 -10.49 -19.83 -17.26
N LEU A 589 -11.08 -19.76 -18.45
CA LEU A 589 -10.59 -20.45 -19.63
C LEU A 589 -9.23 -19.89 -20.03
N SER A 590 -8.18 -20.69 -19.85
CA SER A 590 -6.90 -20.47 -20.50
C SER A 590 -6.96 -21.10 -21.90
N GLU A 591 -6.24 -20.56 -22.88
CA GLU A 591 -6.11 -21.13 -24.24
C GLU A 591 -5.19 -22.37 -24.27
N SER A 592 -5.16 -23.14 -23.18
CA SER A 592 -4.26 -24.28 -23.03
C SER A 592 -4.89 -25.54 -23.60
N SER A 593 -4.17 -26.26 -24.45
CA SER A 593 -4.55 -27.60 -24.91
C SER A 593 -4.32 -28.69 -23.85
N LYS A 594 -3.90 -28.32 -22.63
CA LYS A 594 -3.50 -29.24 -21.56
C LYS A 594 -4.67 -30.04 -20.99
N TYR A 595 -5.89 -29.53 -21.00
CA TYR A 595 -7.04 -30.17 -20.35
C TYR A 595 -8.33 -29.91 -21.13
N PHE A 596 -9.34 -30.76 -20.93
CA PHE A 596 -10.67 -30.56 -21.51
C PHE A 596 -11.51 -29.72 -20.57
N TYR A 597 -11.98 -28.56 -21.04
CA TYR A 597 -12.76 -27.65 -20.21
C TYR A 597 -14.24 -27.68 -20.60
N ILE A 598 -15.10 -27.86 -19.59
CA ILE A 598 -16.55 -27.78 -19.69
C ILE A 598 -17.02 -26.60 -18.84
N GLY A 599 -17.64 -25.60 -19.46
CA GLY A 599 -18.23 -24.46 -18.77
C GLY A 599 -19.75 -24.56 -18.74
N LEU A 600 -20.37 -24.21 -17.61
CA LEU A 600 -21.82 -24.04 -17.54
C LEU A 600 -22.20 -22.68 -16.95
N ASP A 601 -23.23 -22.07 -17.50
CA ASP A 601 -23.82 -20.85 -16.95
C ASP A 601 -25.31 -20.81 -17.31
N PHE A 602 -26.13 -20.17 -16.48
CA PHE A 602 -27.55 -19.99 -16.77
C PHE A 602 -27.78 -18.86 -17.79
N SER A 603 -26.81 -17.94 -17.93
CA SER A 603 -26.93 -16.78 -18.80
C SER A 603 -26.40 -17.12 -20.20
N LEU A 604 -27.34 -17.23 -21.15
CA LEU A 604 -27.01 -17.44 -22.56
C LEU A 604 -26.05 -16.36 -23.08
N TYR A 605 -26.26 -15.10 -22.70
CA TYR A 605 -25.42 -13.99 -23.13
C TYR A 605 -23.98 -14.07 -22.61
N LEU A 606 -23.78 -14.54 -21.36
CA LEU A 606 -22.43 -14.77 -20.83
C LEU A 606 -21.75 -15.95 -21.54
N LEU A 607 -22.48 -17.03 -21.84
CA LEU A 607 -21.96 -18.15 -22.62
C LEU A 607 -21.58 -17.77 -24.05
N MET A 608 -22.36 -16.88 -24.69
CA MET A 608 -22.00 -16.35 -26.01
C MET A 608 -20.66 -15.60 -26.01
N LEU A 609 -20.31 -14.93 -24.90
CA LEU A 609 -18.99 -14.32 -24.72
C LEU A 609 -17.90 -15.37 -24.50
N ALA A 610 -18.20 -16.43 -23.74
CA ALA A 610 -17.26 -17.53 -23.49
C ALA A 610 -16.95 -18.35 -24.76
N ARG A 611 -17.91 -18.47 -25.70
CA ARG A 611 -17.81 -19.24 -26.95
C ARG A 611 -16.66 -18.83 -27.87
N LYS A 612 -16.09 -17.63 -27.69
CA LYS A 612 -14.95 -17.15 -28.50
C LYS A 612 -13.62 -17.89 -28.24
N LYS A 613 -13.58 -18.90 -27.37
CA LYS A 613 -12.37 -19.62 -26.96
C LYS A 613 -12.33 -21.07 -27.47
N MET A 614 -11.21 -21.50 -28.05
CA MET A 614 -11.01 -22.85 -28.62
C MET A 614 -10.95 -23.94 -27.53
N ASN A 615 -11.28 -25.20 -27.89
CA ASN A 615 -11.24 -26.41 -27.03
C ASN A 615 -12.14 -26.37 -25.78
N THR A 616 -13.39 -25.95 -25.93
CA THR A 616 -14.34 -25.86 -24.82
C THR A 616 -15.73 -26.34 -25.20
N ASP A 617 -16.38 -27.06 -24.30
CA ASP A 617 -17.81 -27.33 -24.36
C ASP A 617 -18.55 -26.44 -23.37
N LEU A 618 -19.57 -25.75 -23.85
CA LEU A 618 -20.37 -24.80 -23.06
C LEU A 618 -21.81 -25.27 -22.97
N LEU A 619 -22.35 -25.29 -21.76
CA LEU A 619 -23.68 -25.79 -21.45
C LEU A 619 -24.54 -24.69 -20.85
N LEU A 620 -25.70 -24.42 -21.47
CA LEU A 620 -26.73 -23.57 -20.88
C LEU A 620 -27.46 -24.38 -19.79
N ALA A 621 -27.07 -24.19 -18.55
CA ALA A 621 -27.58 -24.95 -17.41
C ALA A 621 -27.56 -24.15 -16.11
N ASN A 622 -28.47 -24.50 -15.19
CA ASN A 622 -28.48 -23.94 -13.84
C ASN A 622 -27.55 -24.77 -12.94
N CYS A 623 -26.82 -24.12 -12.04
CA CYS A 623 -25.93 -24.79 -11.09
C CYS A 623 -26.67 -25.74 -10.13
N ILE A 624 -28.00 -25.63 -9.98
CA ILE A 624 -28.82 -26.57 -9.22
C ILE A 624 -29.02 -27.89 -9.99
N ASN A 625 -29.19 -27.82 -11.31
CA ASN A 625 -29.48 -28.96 -12.19
C ASN A 625 -28.39 -29.07 -13.25
N ILE A 626 -27.26 -29.69 -12.89
CA ILE A 626 -26.13 -29.89 -13.79
C ILE A 626 -26.43 -31.10 -14.70
N PRO A 627 -26.53 -30.94 -16.04
CA PRO A 627 -26.90 -32.02 -16.96
C PRO A 627 -25.70 -32.92 -17.31
N LEU A 628 -24.87 -33.25 -16.32
CA LEU A 628 -23.66 -34.06 -16.48
C LEU A 628 -23.73 -35.27 -15.55
N ARG A 629 -23.11 -36.37 -15.99
CA ARG A 629 -23.00 -37.57 -15.16
C ARG A 629 -22.12 -37.28 -13.94
N SER A 630 -22.48 -37.84 -12.79
CA SER A 630 -21.61 -37.84 -11.61
C SER A 630 -20.26 -38.48 -11.93
N ASN A 631 -19.19 -37.98 -11.31
CA ASN A 631 -17.80 -38.44 -11.51
C ASN A 631 -17.25 -38.23 -12.94
N LEU A 632 -17.78 -37.26 -13.70
CA LEU A 632 -17.26 -36.92 -15.03
C LEU A 632 -15.96 -36.09 -14.99
N ALA A 633 -15.85 -35.14 -14.05
CA ALA A 633 -14.75 -34.18 -14.01
C ALA A 633 -13.75 -34.50 -12.88
N ASP A 634 -12.47 -34.25 -13.15
CA ASP A 634 -11.38 -34.42 -12.18
C ASP A 634 -11.25 -33.21 -11.24
N LEU A 635 -11.56 -32.01 -11.76
CA LEU A 635 -11.59 -30.77 -11.01
C LEU A 635 -12.89 -30.01 -11.30
N CYS A 636 -13.53 -29.47 -10.26
CA CYS A 636 -14.69 -28.61 -10.43
C CYS A 636 -14.54 -27.27 -9.69
N ILE A 637 -14.75 -26.16 -10.38
CA ILE A 637 -14.67 -24.82 -9.81
C ILE A 637 -16.06 -24.18 -9.80
N SER A 638 -16.40 -23.47 -8.72
CA SER A 638 -17.70 -22.81 -8.56
C SER A 638 -17.50 -21.42 -7.96
N ILE A 639 -17.40 -20.41 -8.82
CA ILE A 639 -16.87 -19.10 -8.43
C ILE A 639 -17.98 -18.06 -8.34
N ALA A 640 -18.22 -17.53 -7.12
CA ALA A 640 -19.24 -16.52 -6.85
C ALA A 640 -20.67 -16.94 -7.26
N VAL A 641 -20.94 -18.24 -7.34
CA VAL A 641 -22.23 -18.79 -7.78
C VAL A 641 -23.19 -19.00 -6.60
N ILE A 642 -22.73 -19.66 -5.53
CA ILE A 642 -23.63 -20.12 -4.48
C ILE A 642 -24.29 -19.00 -3.66
N HIS A 643 -23.76 -17.78 -3.77
CA HIS A 643 -24.35 -16.57 -3.22
C HIS A 643 -25.67 -16.18 -3.88
N HIS A 644 -25.92 -16.66 -5.09
CA HIS A 644 -27.11 -16.35 -5.84
C HIS A 644 -28.28 -17.28 -5.50
N LEU A 645 -28.06 -18.29 -4.66
CA LEU A 645 -29.09 -19.25 -4.25
C LEU A 645 -29.86 -18.73 -3.02
N GLY A 646 -31.19 -18.73 -3.12
CA GLY A 646 -32.10 -18.17 -2.11
C GLY A 646 -32.19 -18.98 -0.82
N THR A 647 -32.17 -20.31 -0.91
CA THR A 647 -32.37 -21.20 0.26
C THR A 647 -31.11 -21.94 0.69
N HIS A 648 -31.08 -22.31 1.97
CA HIS A 648 -30.03 -23.16 2.55
C HIS A 648 -29.98 -24.54 1.86
N GLU A 649 -31.13 -25.16 1.60
CA GLU A 649 -31.24 -26.46 0.93
C GLU A 649 -30.66 -26.44 -0.49
N LYS A 650 -30.96 -25.41 -1.30
CA LYS A 650 -30.38 -25.27 -2.64
C LYS A 650 -28.86 -25.09 -2.59
N ARG A 651 -28.34 -24.40 -1.57
CA ARG A 651 -26.89 -24.26 -1.34
C ARG A 651 -26.24 -25.59 -0.94
N LEU A 652 -26.91 -26.41 -0.12
CA LEU A 652 -26.46 -27.77 0.21
C LEU A 652 -26.45 -28.69 -1.04
N ILE A 653 -27.54 -28.71 -1.81
CA ILE A 653 -27.67 -29.54 -3.02
C ILE A 653 -26.56 -29.20 -4.02
N ASN A 654 -26.25 -27.92 -4.21
CA ASN A 654 -25.15 -27.49 -5.10
C ASN A 654 -23.79 -27.98 -4.59
N CYS A 655 -23.53 -27.92 -3.28
CA CYS A 655 -22.28 -28.42 -2.70
C CYS A 655 -22.15 -29.95 -2.76
N ASN A 656 -23.27 -30.71 -2.81
CA ASN A 656 -23.23 -32.17 -2.93
C ASN A 656 -22.81 -32.66 -4.33
N PHE A 657 -23.20 -31.95 -5.40
CA PHE A 657 -22.99 -32.42 -6.78
C PHE A 657 -21.60 -32.12 -7.35
N ILE A 658 -20.83 -31.25 -6.71
CA ILE A 658 -19.60 -30.70 -7.27
C ILE A 658 -18.40 -31.41 -6.62
N ILE A 659 -17.67 -32.19 -7.41
CA ILE A 659 -16.51 -32.98 -6.97
C ILE A 659 -15.26 -32.10 -7.06
N SER A 660 -14.49 -32.04 -5.97
CA SER A 660 -13.28 -31.19 -5.80
C SER A 660 -13.56 -29.69 -5.98
N ILE A 661 -14.34 -29.10 -5.06
CA ILE A 661 -14.85 -27.72 -5.20
C ILE A 661 -13.81 -26.68 -4.80
N TYR A 662 -13.67 -25.64 -5.64
CA TYR A 662 -13.23 -24.31 -5.21
C TYR A 662 -14.40 -23.33 -5.19
N VAL A 663 -14.93 -23.04 -4.00
CA VAL A 663 -15.93 -21.96 -3.84
C VAL A 663 -15.23 -20.69 -3.42
N PHE A 664 -15.23 -19.67 -4.28
CA PHE A 664 -14.85 -18.31 -3.90
C PHE A 664 -16.11 -17.52 -3.55
N ILE A 665 -16.15 -17.08 -2.29
CA ILE A 665 -17.31 -16.47 -1.65
C ILE A 665 -17.03 -15.05 -1.24
N TYR A 666 -17.75 -14.07 -1.77
CA TYR A 666 -17.61 -12.68 -1.35
C TYR A 666 -18.18 -12.51 0.06
N LEU A 667 -17.34 -12.12 1.04
CA LEU A 667 -17.82 -11.80 2.38
C LEU A 667 -17.62 -10.35 2.75
N PHE A 668 -18.72 -9.72 3.13
CA PHE A 668 -18.70 -8.62 4.09
C PHE A 668 -19.15 -9.17 5.45
N VAL A 669 -18.34 -8.99 6.51
CA VAL A 669 -18.68 -9.49 7.85
C VAL A 669 -19.81 -8.64 8.45
N LEU A 670 -21.06 -9.04 8.21
CA LEU A 670 -22.22 -8.59 8.98
C LEU A 670 -22.54 -9.61 10.08
N PHE A 671 -22.81 -9.13 11.29
CA PHE A 671 -23.02 -9.95 12.49
C PHE A 671 -24.42 -10.63 12.53
N PHE A 672 -25.18 -10.64 11.44
CA PHE A 672 -26.55 -11.16 11.36
C PHE A 672 -26.76 -11.90 10.02
N VAL A 673 -27.65 -12.90 9.99
CA VAL A 673 -27.96 -13.63 8.73
C VAL A 673 -28.71 -12.61 7.90
N LEU A 674 -28.09 -12.08 6.85
CA LEU A 674 -28.70 -11.01 6.05
C LEU A 674 -28.62 -11.39 4.58
N LEU A 675 -29.79 -11.52 3.96
CA LEU A 675 -29.95 -11.46 2.52
C LEU A 675 -29.87 -10.00 2.08
N VAL A 676 -29.09 -9.72 1.04
CA VAL A 676 -28.77 -8.34 0.66
C VAL A 676 -29.00 -8.13 -0.85
N PHE A 677 -29.73 -7.08 -1.18
CA PHE A 677 -29.70 -6.51 -2.54
C PHE A 677 -28.57 -5.51 -2.67
N VAL A 678 -27.73 -5.70 -3.69
CA VAL A 678 -26.63 -4.79 -4.03
C VAL A 678 -27.03 -4.05 -5.32
N PRO A 679 -27.17 -2.71 -5.29
CA PRO A 679 -27.50 -1.95 -6.47
C PRO A 679 -26.33 -1.95 -7.43
N TRP A 680 -26.66 -2.15 -8.70
CA TRP A 680 -25.74 -2.17 -9.81
C TRP A 680 -26.21 -1.15 -10.85
N TYR A 681 -25.30 -0.32 -11.31
CA TYR A 681 -25.58 0.63 -12.37
C TYR A 681 -25.27 -0.05 -13.70
N PHE A 682 -26.32 -0.46 -14.40
CA PHE A 682 -26.24 -0.88 -15.79
C PHE A 682 -26.14 0.36 -16.67
N GLN A 683 -25.09 0.41 -17.47
CA GLN A 683 -24.94 1.44 -18.48
C GLN A 683 -25.63 0.97 -19.76
N GLN A 684 -26.56 1.76 -20.31
CA GLN A 684 -27.10 1.48 -21.63
C GLN A 684 -25.96 1.46 -22.65
N GLN A 685 -25.96 0.46 -23.53
CA GLN A 685 -24.85 0.23 -24.45
C GLN A 685 -24.75 1.30 -25.53
N TYR A 686 -23.52 1.44 -26.04
CA TYR A 686 -23.11 2.31 -27.14
C TYR A 686 -23.91 2.02 -28.42
N LYS A 687 -24.44 3.06 -29.08
CA LYS A 687 -24.78 2.98 -30.50
C LYS A 687 -23.47 2.76 -31.26
N THR A 688 -23.44 1.74 -32.11
CA THR A 688 -22.48 1.66 -33.22
C THR A 688 -22.88 2.73 -34.23
N GLU A 689 -22.03 3.74 -34.40
CA GLU A 689 -22.07 4.57 -35.61
C GLU A 689 -21.55 3.70 -36.75
N GLY A 690 -22.47 3.26 -37.61
CA GLY A 690 -22.21 2.80 -38.96
C GLY A 690 -23.24 3.49 -39.85
N TYR A 691 -22.72 4.26 -40.81
CA TYR A 691 -23.41 4.86 -41.97
C TYR A 691 -24.32 3.82 -42.67
N ASP A 692 -25.48 4.11 -43.26
CA ASP A 692 -25.82 5.21 -44.17
C ASP A 692 -27.32 5.60 -44.16
N ASP A 693 -27.53 6.92 -44.33
CA ASP A 693 -28.50 7.69 -45.15
C ASP A 693 -29.90 7.16 -45.53
N ASP A 694 -30.91 7.99 -45.19
CA ASP A 694 -31.53 8.86 -46.21
C ASP A 694 -32.38 9.99 -45.58
N ALA A 695 -31.98 11.23 -45.89
CA ALA A 695 -32.76 12.46 -46.12
C ALA A 695 -33.74 13.02 -45.05
N GLU A 696 -33.29 14.03 -44.29
CA GLU A 696 -33.49 15.48 -44.57
C GLU A 696 -32.88 16.36 -43.42
N GLY A 697 -31.78 17.08 -43.69
CA GLY A 697 -31.37 18.29 -42.94
C GLY A 697 -29.92 18.38 -42.37
N GLU A 698 -29.06 19.11 -43.07
CA GLU A 698 -27.84 19.87 -42.67
C GLU A 698 -26.53 19.17 -42.19
N GLY A 699 -25.46 19.32 -43.00
CA GLY A 699 -24.05 19.38 -42.56
C GLY A 699 -23.05 18.54 -43.38
N GLU A 700 -22.37 19.16 -44.37
CA GLU A 700 -21.49 18.55 -45.40
C GLU A 700 -20.20 17.85 -44.90
N GLU A 701 -19.86 16.75 -45.60
CA GLU A 701 -18.65 15.89 -45.48
C GLU A 701 -17.66 16.06 -46.65
N GLU A 702 -16.41 15.59 -46.44
CA GLU A 702 -15.52 15.08 -47.50
C GLU A 702 -14.79 13.79 -47.04
N PRO A 703 -14.33 12.91 -47.96
CA PRO A 703 -14.58 11.46 -47.84
C PRO A 703 -13.36 10.55 -47.59
N GLU A 704 -13.67 9.30 -47.22
CA GLU A 704 -12.79 8.15 -47.01
C GLU A 704 -12.38 7.41 -48.30
N LYS A 705 -11.31 6.59 -48.20
CA LYS A 705 -11.10 5.37 -49.00
C LYS A 705 -10.50 4.24 -48.16
N GLU A 706 -11.15 3.09 -48.19
CA GLU A 706 -10.80 1.81 -47.57
C GLU A 706 -9.77 0.97 -48.36
N ASN A 707 -8.95 0.15 -47.69
CA ASN A 707 -9.18 -1.31 -47.58
C ASN A 707 -8.06 -2.11 -46.86
N GLU A 708 -8.51 -2.82 -45.81
CA GLU A 708 -8.25 -4.20 -45.36
C GLU A 708 -6.83 -4.84 -45.25
N LYS A 709 -6.48 -5.24 -44.01
CA LYS A 709 -6.32 -6.66 -43.57
C LYS A 709 -6.00 -6.81 -42.06
N GLU A 710 -6.91 -7.51 -41.37
CA GLU A 710 -6.87 -8.26 -40.10
C GLU A 710 -5.70 -8.05 -39.08
N LYS A 711 -6.01 -7.55 -37.86
CA LYS A 711 -6.00 -8.33 -36.59
C LYS A 711 -6.22 -7.47 -35.32
N GLU A 712 -7.29 -7.83 -34.62
CA GLU A 712 -7.57 -7.75 -33.16
C GLU A 712 -7.51 -6.37 -32.48
N GLU A 713 -8.65 -5.66 -32.54
CA GLU A 713 -8.91 -4.43 -31.81
C GLU A 713 -9.42 -4.68 -30.38
N SER A 714 -8.66 -4.18 -29.41
CA SER A 714 -9.20 -3.80 -28.11
C SER A 714 -9.93 -2.45 -28.25
N HIS A 715 -11.23 -2.47 -28.58
CA HIS A 715 -12.04 -1.25 -28.54
C HIS A 715 -12.03 -0.65 -27.12
N LYS A 716 -11.48 0.56 -26.99
CA LYS A 716 -11.57 1.36 -25.77
C LYS A 716 -12.95 2.01 -25.69
N PHE A 717 -13.90 1.31 -25.10
CA PHE A 717 -15.18 1.87 -24.72
C PHE A 717 -15.00 2.88 -23.56
N LYS A 718 -15.27 4.17 -23.83
CA LYS A 718 -15.33 5.22 -22.80
C LYS A 718 -16.80 5.47 -22.41
N PRO A 719 -17.19 5.30 -21.14
CA PRO A 719 -18.59 5.39 -20.72
C PRO A 719 -19.19 6.78 -20.97
N VAL A 720 -20.28 6.85 -21.75
CA VAL A 720 -21.16 8.03 -21.85
C VAL A 720 -21.99 8.12 -20.57
N LYS A 721 -21.89 9.26 -19.85
CA LYS A 721 -22.51 9.47 -18.52
C LYS A 721 -24.03 9.67 -18.51
N LYS A 722 -24.69 9.74 -19.67
CA LYS A 722 -26.14 9.98 -19.73
C LYS A 722 -26.87 8.63 -19.63
N ASP A 723 -27.75 8.53 -18.64
CA ASP A 723 -28.77 7.47 -18.47
C ASP A 723 -28.28 6.07 -18.03
N LEU A 724 -27.74 6.00 -16.80
CA LEU A 724 -27.48 4.73 -16.12
C LEU A 724 -28.79 4.13 -15.55
N VAL A 725 -29.11 2.90 -15.93
CA VAL A 725 -30.20 2.11 -15.37
C VAL A 725 -29.73 1.47 -14.06
N LYS A 726 -30.43 1.73 -12.95
CA LYS A 726 -30.15 1.09 -11.67
C LYS A 726 -30.89 -0.25 -11.59
N LEU A 727 -30.16 -1.35 -11.41
CA LEU A 727 -30.68 -2.70 -11.22
C LEU A 727 -30.30 -3.21 -9.82
N GLU A 728 -31.15 -4.02 -9.21
CA GLU A 728 -30.87 -4.63 -7.90
C GLU A 728 -30.47 -6.09 -8.08
N ARG A 729 -29.33 -6.50 -7.51
CA ARG A 729 -28.87 -7.90 -7.60
C ARG A 729 -28.87 -8.56 -6.24
N TYR A 730 -29.36 -9.79 -6.19
CA TYR A 730 -29.38 -10.58 -4.97
C TYR A 730 -28.03 -11.23 -4.66
N TYR A 731 -27.62 -11.13 -3.40
CA TYR A 731 -26.54 -11.91 -2.82
C TYR A 731 -26.90 -12.41 -1.41
N HIS A 732 -26.69 -13.69 -1.15
CA HIS A 732 -26.55 -14.25 0.19
C HIS A 732 -25.16 -13.89 0.72
N VAL A 733 -25.09 -13.11 1.80
CA VAL A 733 -23.83 -12.79 2.45
C VAL A 733 -23.61 -13.80 3.56
N PHE A 734 -22.66 -14.71 3.37
CA PHE A 734 -22.34 -15.72 4.37
C PHE A 734 -21.85 -15.04 5.66
N LYS A 735 -22.09 -15.66 6.81
CA LYS A 735 -21.40 -15.32 8.05
C LYS A 735 -20.01 -15.95 8.07
N LYS A 736 -19.19 -15.47 9.00
CA LYS A 736 -17.95 -16.16 9.35
C LYS A 736 -18.29 -17.61 9.73
N GLU A 737 -17.54 -18.56 9.19
CA GLU A 737 -17.68 -20.02 9.41
C GLU A 737 -18.95 -20.67 8.81
N GLU A 738 -19.96 -19.92 8.35
CA GLU A 738 -21.17 -20.49 7.73
C GLU A 738 -20.86 -21.35 6.49
N LEU A 739 -19.94 -20.91 5.61
CA LEU A 739 -19.52 -21.73 4.46
C LEU A 739 -18.84 -23.03 4.89
N TYR A 740 -18.03 -22.95 5.94
CA TYR A 740 -17.31 -24.10 6.47
C TYR A 740 -18.31 -25.11 7.05
N GLU A 741 -19.25 -24.63 7.88
CA GLU A 741 -20.32 -25.45 8.46
C GLU A 741 -21.21 -26.07 7.38
N LEU A 742 -21.61 -25.30 6.37
CA LEU A 742 -22.40 -25.77 5.24
C LEU A 742 -21.69 -26.94 4.55
N CYS A 743 -20.41 -26.80 4.21
CA CYS A 743 -19.67 -27.84 3.51
C CYS A 743 -19.30 -29.03 4.41
N ASN A 744 -19.10 -28.80 5.71
CA ASN A 744 -18.81 -29.85 6.68
C ASN A 744 -20.06 -30.68 7.04
N SER A 745 -21.27 -30.18 6.76
CA SER A 745 -22.52 -30.92 6.94
C SER A 745 -22.81 -31.96 5.84
N ILE A 746 -21.94 -32.05 4.83
CA ILE A 746 -22.10 -32.95 3.68
C ILE A 746 -21.28 -34.22 3.96
N GLU A 747 -21.95 -35.36 4.04
CA GLU A 747 -21.33 -36.64 4.43
C GLU A 747 -20.28 -37.15 3.43
N GLU A 748 -20.45 -36.84 2.14
CA GLU A 748 -19.61 -37.36 1.05
C GLU A 748 -18.37 -36.51 0.75
N VAL A 749 -18.08 -35.45 1.51
CA VAL A 749 -16.95 -34.54 1.26
C VAL A 749 -16.16 -34.21 2.53
N LYS A 750 -14.86 -34.00 2.36
CA LYS A 750 -13.94 -33.52 3.39
C LYS A 750 -13.43 -32.13 3.04
N VAL A 751 -13.48 -31.21 4.00
CA VAL A 751 -12.80 -29.92 3.86
C VAL A 751 -11.28 -30.12 3.96
N GLU A 752 -10.55 -29.85 2.88
CA GLU A 752 -9.08 -29.91 2.86
C GLU A 752 -8.45 -28.57 3.26
N LYS A 753 -9.06 -27.47 2.83
CA LYS A 753 -8.53 -26.13 3.08
C LYS A 753 -9.65 -25.11 3.13
N PHE A 754 -9.59 -24.21 4.10
CA PHE A 754 -10.48 -23.06 4.22
C PHE A 754 -9.62 -21.81 4.44
N TYR A 755 -9.77 -20.78 3.61
CA TYR A 755 -8.89 -19.61 3.62
C TYR A 755 -9.63 -18.33 3.22
N PHE A 756 -9.03 -17.18 3.51
CA PHE A 756 -9.56 -15.87 3.11
C PHE A 756 -8.59 -15.18 2.15
N ASP A 757 -9.08 -14.76 0.99
CA ASP A 757 -8.28 -14.11 -0.06
C ASP A 757 -9.05 -12.95 -0.72
N CYS A 758 -8.40 -11.79 -0.84
CA CYS A 758 -8.92 -10.61 -1.54
C CYS A 758 -10.38 -10.25 -1.20
N ASN A 759 -10.75 -10.29 0.09
CA ASN A 759 -12.12 -10.07 0.62
C ASN A 759 -13.13 -11.21 0.35
N ASN A 760 -12.66 -12.42 0.05
CA ASN A 760 -13.49 -13.59 -0.20
C ASN A 760 -13.05 -14.79 0.65
N TRP A 761 -13.98 -15.66 1.05
CA TRP A 761 -13.66 -16.99 1.56
C TRP A 761 -13.44 -17.96 0.41
N GLY A 762 -12.41 -18.77 0.51
CA GLY A 762 -12.11 -19.90 -0.36
C GLY A 762 -12.23 -21.19 0.44
N ILE A 763 -12.85 -22.22 -0.14
CA ILE A 763 -12.86 -23.58 0.42
C ILE A 763 -12.42 -24.58 -0.65
N ILE A 764 -11.65 -25.58 -0.23
CA ILE A 764 -11.23 -26.74 -1.03
C ILE A 764 -11.86 -27.96 -0.39
N LEU A 765 -12.65 -28.69 -1.16
CA LEU A 765 -13.27 -29.94 -0.74
C LEU A 765 -12.64 -31.12 -1.48
N ARG A 766 -12.57 -32.28 -0.83
CA ARG A 766 -12.23 -33.56 -1.45
C ARG A 766 -13.37 -34.54 -1.21
N LYS A 767 -13.84 -35.21 -2.26
CA LYS A 767 -14.85 -36.26 -2.14
C LYS A 767 -14.29 -37.47 -1.37
N ILE A 768 -15.07 -38.01 -0.45
CA ILE A 768 -14.77 -39.25 0.28
C ILE A 768 -15.63 -40.34 -0.37
N PHE A 769 -15.01 -41.46 -0.76
CA PHE A 769 -15.70 -42.62 -1.34
C PHE A 769 -16.37 -43.47 -0.27
#